data_AF-A0A350BR81-F1
#
_entry.id   AF-A0A350BR81-F1
#
_cell.length_a   1.000
_cell.length_b   1.000
_cell.length_c   1.000
_cell.angle_alpha   90.00
_cell.angle_beta   90.00
_cell.angle_gamma   90.00
#
_symmetry.space_group_name_H-M   'P 1'
#
loop_
_entity.id
_entity.type
_entity.pdbx_description
1 polymer ?
#
loop_
_entity_poly.entity_id
_entity_poly.type
_entity_poly.pdbx_seq_one_letter_code
_entity_poly.pdbx_strand_id
1 'polypeptide(L)'
;MLNKDHFKKYIPQSFFLKLKELAADTANNPFAFKMVFFGGTGAVGGQAVIEILESYKYMTKARVSKPTETPQLIITGINKAQIDQFCSKLFQIFGKNNFKKIDEQGDESVLLFEGFLELHFKTLLAVPMFKIDLQDALSRIEDKETKIRFLINEASKTTSPFEAFIQDIKIQLGLKPTDKIRAVFSGIPVPSVATYHFENIDRLLDEHGLTEGDTEKSVERSIKKEILKGLAEDFGDIKKRHAHEVLMAHTTSVGGMYQIIDGEPLIKLGYAHSSLGDLLKEKQFYANELTIHYSHFMLKSLVTASAIGIDYIYANSTLPLSSGISRKFRQADENKTLPFDLRLTQDKKGERLLNKVFEAKPVAASHPVLDPKGNPTEKAVLNYGNTKDNIPNLNVNYALRSGENGLFSLDNAYALYLNMKIASQEELAHVLVSNALLGDDQQKPWFDRHGICYYTQTDNSSLVFALLNNRKEFRRYQTSAFSTKAFQELGSSKHQAELHMHGLFILMHKLRNLNPKQISDQITSKYKEQEVKEWVDFNTPKLLIEDVVEYGKDITSLAKSFSDLFAIRSLEDLAKYTGFKGELKGFIKTFYNGLFSALTTTIRSITSLGTPIIYRNAEGQDEILAGPYFAPLDLVLETNFSLLEKIDQICGKHNLEREEFINWLVCNNGFTDLRPNAVLNTAKTYTQGLTDQIKVIETSTAFRKAINNLKLKNARNIKEEYHYNTSGLLAYCGRITGLHEQLEQFNISLGTYNGWKALFPIDDHENHILIPGLIEAMRHYAEGLGKITGSEFWYPRYGYFE
;
A
#
# COMPACT_ATOMS: atom_id res chain seq x y z
N MET A 1 -24.17 -7.78 24.93
CA MET A 1 -23.63 -8.50 26.12
C MET A 1 -24.12 -9.94 26.07
N LEU A 2 -23.23 -10.93 26.13
CA LEU A 2 -23.59 -12.36 26.14
C LEU A 2 -23.94 -12.78 27.59
N ASN A 3 -25.10 -13.41 27.80
CA ASN A 3 -25.48 -13.97 29.10
C ASN A 3 -24.86 -15.38 29.34
N LYS A 4 -24.97 -15.88 30.58
CA LYS A 4 -24.43 -17.17 31.05
C LYS A 4 -25.01 -18.40 30.31
N ASP A 5 -26.18 -18.27 29.69
CA ASP A 5 -26.84 -19.36 28.95
C ASP A 5 -26.24 -19.58 27.56
N HIS A 6 -25.57 -18.57 26.97
CA HIS A 6 -24.81 -18.76 25.72
C HIS A 6 -23.67 -19.78 25.85
N PHE A 7 -23.15 -19.99 27.06
CA PHE A 7 -22.08 -20.97 27.32
C PHE A 7 -22.58 -22.41 27.52
N LYS A 8 -23.89 -22.63 27.67
CA LYS A 8 -24.47 -23.98 27.86
C LYS A 8 -25.06 -24.59 26.60
N LYS A 9 -25.46 -23.77 25.62
CA LYS A 9 -26.05 -24.24 24.35
C LYS A 9 -25.01 -24.64 23.30
N TYR A 10 -23.80 -24.08 23.38
CA TYR A 10 -22.73 -24.28 22.41
C TYR A 10 -21.46 -24.73 23.15
N ILE A 11 -20.98 -25.94 22.87
CA ILE A 11 -19.68 -26.41 23.34
C ILE A 11 -18.70 -26.13 22.20
N PRO A 12 -17.93 -25.03 22.24
CA PRO A 12 -16.94 -24.77 21.22
C PRO A 12 -15.90 -25.89 21.23
N GLN A 13 -15.84 -26.65 20.14
CA GLN A 13 -14.86 -27.71 19.95
C GLN A 13 -13.67 -27.14 19.16
N SER A 14 -12.45 -27.39 19.65
CA SER A 14 -11.24 -26.92 18.98
C SER A 14 -11.12 -27.51 17.57
N PHE A 15 -10.54 -26.72 16.65
CA PHE A 15 -10.27 -27.14 15.27
C PHE A 15 -9.52 -28.48 15.19
N PHE A 16 -8.49 -28.66 16.03
CA PHE A 16 -7.71 -29.90 16.08
C PHE A 16 -8.53 -31.13 16.53
N LEU A 17 -9.51 -30.97 17.41
CA LEU A 17 -10.40 -32.08 17.77
C LEU A 17 -11.31 -32.47 16.59
N LYS A 18 -11.86 -31.47 15.88
CA LYS A 18 -12.66 -31.71 14.67
C LYS A 18 -11.84 -32.37 13.57
N LEU A 19 -10.56 -32.02 13.40
CA LEU A 19 -9.66 -32.71 12.47
C LEU A 19 -9.41 -34.17 12.86
N LYS A 20 -9.30 -34.46 14.16
CA LYS A 20 -9.15 -35.84 14.65
C LYS A 20 -10.39 -36.68 14.35
N GLU A 21 -11.58 -36.09 14.52
CA GLU A 21 -12.85 -36.73 14.15
C GLU A 21 -12.94 -36.97 12.64
N LEU A 22 -12.59 -35.96 11.83
CA LEU A 22 -12.53 -36.09 10.37
C LEU A 22 -11.55 -37.19 9.93
N ALA A 23 -10.38 -37.30 10.57
CA ALA A 23 -9.41 -38.35 10.27
C ALA A 23 -9.92 -39.77 10.60
N ALA A 24 -10.86 -39.89 11.55
CA ALA A 24 -11.52 -41.13 11.92
C ALA A 24 -12.76 -41.44 11.06
N ASP A 25 -13.26 -40.46 10.29
CA ASP A 25 -14.46 -40.58 9.47
C ASP A 25 -14.20 -41.46 8.23
N THR A 26 -14.82 -42.64 8.24
CA THR A 26 -14.77 -43.59 7.12
C THR A 26 -15.72 -43.26 5.98
N ALA A 27 -16.75 -42.42 6.22
CA ALA A 27 -17.76 -42.08 5.22
C ALA A 27 -17.25 -41.00 4.25
N ASN A 28 -16.56 -39.97 4.76
CA ASN A 28 -16.04 -38.88 3.93
C ASN A 28 -14.60 -39.11 3.43
N ASN A 29 -13.81 -39.98 4.09
CA ASN A 29 -12.40 -40.26 3.79
C ASN A 29 -11.59 -39.00 3.35
N PRO A 30 -11.10 -38.17 4.28
CA PRO A 30 -10.40 -36.92 3.93
C PRO A 30 -9.11 -37.12 3.13
N PHE A 31 -8.58 -38.34 3.09
CA PHE A 31 -7.40 -38.72 2.30
C PHE A 31 -7.74 -39.04 0.83
N ALA A 32 -9.03 -39.03 0.46
CA ALA A 32 -9.49 -39.06 -0.93
C ALA A 32 -9.64 -37.65 -1.53
N PHE A 33 -9.60 -36.62 -0.68
CA PHE A 33 -9.93 -35.26 -1.09
C PHE A 33 -8.93 -34.73 -2.12
N LYS A 34 -9.52 -34.11 -3.14
CA LYS A 34 -8.82 -33.33 -4.15
C LYS A 34 -9.24 -31.88 -3.96
N MET A 35 -8.29 -30.96 -4.00
CA MET A 35 -8.55 -29.53 -3.83
C MET A 35 -7.77 -28.71 -4.84
N VAL A 36 -8.34 -27.60 -5.30
CA VAL A 36 -7.69 -26.70 -6.26
C VAL A 36 -7.53 -25.32 -5.62
N PHE A 37 -6.35 -24.73 -5.75
CA PHE A 37 -5.99 -23.40 -5.23
C PHE A 37 -5.62 -22.51 -6.40
N PHE A 38 -6.60 -21.75 -6.90
CA PHE A 38 -6.34 -20.68 -7.83
C PHE A 38 -5.59 -19.55 -7.13
N GLY A 39 -4.42 -19.17 -7.64
CA GLY A 39 -3.53 -18.22 -6.95
C GLY A 39 -2.93 -18.84 -5.68
N GLY A 40 -2.73 -20.16 -5.67
CA GLY A 40 -2.17 -20.92 -4.55
C GLY A 40 -0.70 -20.58 -4.22
N THR A 41 -0.04 -19.72 -4.99
CA THR A 41 1.28 -19.14 -4.65
C THR A 41 1.19 -17.73 -4.04
N GLY A 42 -0.01 -17.13 -3.95
CA GLY A 42 -0.24 -15.80 -3.38
C GLY A 42 -0.36 -15.79 -1.86
N ALA A 43 -0.68 -14.63 -1.27
CA ALA A 43 -0.75 -14.44 0.19
C ALA A 43 -1.74 -15.40 0.88
N VAL A 44 -3.05 -15.20 0.63
CA VAL A 44 -4.12 -16.00 1.26
C VAL A 44 -4.17 -17.40 0.67
N GLY A 45 -4.04 -17.53 -0.66
CA GLY A 45 -4.05 -18.84 -1.34
C GLY A 45 -2.89 -19.74 -0.91
N GLY A 46 -1.67 -19.20 -0.85
CA GLY A 46 -0.48 -19.93 -0.40
C GLY A 46 -0.50 -20.23 1.09
N GLN A 47 -1.04 -19.33 1.93
CA GLN A 47 -1.26 -19.65 3.33
C GLN A 47 -2.32 -20.74 3.51
N ALA A 48 -3.40 -20.74 2.72
CA ALA A 48 -4.39 -21.82 2.73
C ALA A 48 -3.78 -23.18 2.37
N VAL A 49 -2.83 -23.22 1.42
CA VAL A 49 -2.05 -24.43 1.14
C VAL A 49 -1.26 -24.86 2.39
N ILE A 50 -0.52 -23.95 3.04
CA ILE A 50 0.27 -24.24 4.24
C ILE A 50 -0.62 -24.82 5.37
N GLU A 51 -1.74 -24.16 5.67
CA GLU A 51 -2.71 -24.61 6.68
C GLU A 51 -3.30 -26.00 6.37
N ILE A 52 -3.52 -26.31 5.09
CA ILE A 52 -3.97 -27.64 4.65
C ILE A 52 -2.88 -28.68 4.86
N LEU A 53 -1.61 -28.38 4.54
CA LEU A 53 -0.48 -29.27 4.79
C LEU A 53 -0.36 -29.58 6.30
N GLU A 54 -0.46 -28.57 7.15
CA GLU A 54 -0.44 -28.73 8.61
C GLU A 54 -1.62 -29.58 9.11
N SER A 55 -2.82 -29.32 8.58
CA SER A 55 -4.02 -30.09 8.89
C SER A 55 -3.86 -31.58 8.52
N TYR A 56 -3.34 -31.88 7.33
CA TYR A 56 -3.07 -33.25 6.89
C TYR A 56 -1.99 -33.94 7.71
N LYS A 57 -0.92 -33.23 8.08
CA LYS A 57 0.11 -33.74 8.99
C LYS A 57 -0.47 -34.10 10.35
N TYR A 58 -1.35 -33.26 10.89
CA TYR A 58 -2.05 -33.53 12.15
C TYR A 58 -3.00 -34.73 12.02
N MET A 59 -3.85 -34.77 10.98
CA MET A 59 -4.78 -35.88 10.74
C MET A 59 -4.08 -37.22 10.58
N THR A 60 -2.94 -37.25 9.87
CA THR A 60 -2.15 -38.48 9.66
C THR A 60 -1.58 -39.01 10.98
N LYS A 61 -1.11 -38.12 11.87
CA LYS A 61 -0.64 -38.50 13.21
C LYS A 61 -1.76 -38.99 14.13
N ALA A 62 -2.98 -38.49 13.94
CA ALA A 62 -4.12 -38.82 14.78
C ALA A 62 -4.77 -40.17 14.42
N ARG A 63 -4.43 -40.76 13.27
CA ARG A 63 -5.05 -41.98 12.76
C ARG A 63 -4.39 -43.25 13.32
N VAL A 64 -5.20 -44.30 13.46
CA VAL A 64 -4.76 -45.62 13.93
C VAL A 64 -4.21 -46.49 12.79
N SER A 65 -4.61 -46.22 11.54
CA SER A 65 -4.21 -46.97 10.34
C SER A 65 -3.64 -46.06 9.25
N LYS A 66 -2.81 -46.61 8.35
CA LYS A 66 -2.26 -45.86 7.21
C LYS A 66 -3.35 -45.45 6.22
N PRO A 67 -3.23 -44.28 5.56
CA PRO A 67 -4.12 -43.90 4.46
C PRO A 67 -4.09 -44.93 3.32
N THR A 68 -5.27 -45.23 2.79
CA THR A 68 -5.45 -46.09 1.60
C THR A 68 -5.44 -45.28 0.30
N GLU A 69 -5.62 -43.97 0.41
CA GLU A 69 -5.65 -43.02 -0.71
C GLU A 69 -4.68 -41.87 -0.45
N THR A 70 -4.27 -41.24 -1.55
CA THR A 70 -3.31 -40.13 -1.55
C THR A 70 -4.09 -38.85 -1.87
N PRO A 71 -4.27 -37.94 -0.91
CA PRO A 71 -4.88 -36.65 -1.19
C PRO A 71 -4.05 -35.87 -2.23
N GLN A 72 -4.71 -35.02 -3.00
CA GLN A 72 -4.06 -34.25 -4.08
C GLN A 72 -4.46 -32.77 -4.02
N LEU A 73 -3.47 -31.89 -3.98
CA LEU A 73 -3.65 -30.44 -4.02
C LEU A 73 -3.12 -29.91 -5.35
N ILE A 74 -3.94 -29.17 -6.07
CA ILE A 74 -3.58 -28.50 -7.32
C ILE A 74 -3.36 -27.04 -7.01
N ILE A 75 -2.13 -26.56 -7.16
CA ILE A 75 -1.68 -25.25 -6.70
C ILE A 75 -1.25 -24.44 -7.92
N THR A 76 -1.94 -23.34 -8.21
CA THR A 76 -1.63 -22.53 -9.39
C THR A 76 -0.77 -21.30 -9.08
N GLY A 77 0.17 -21.02 -9.98
CA GLY A 77 0.93 -19.77 -10.05
C GLY A 77 0.89 -19.18 -11.47
N ILE A 78 1.29 -17.92 -11.65
CA ILE A 78 1.26 -17.27 -12.99
C ILE A 78 2.36 -17.82 -13.89
N ASN A 79 3.51 -18.18 -13.31
CA ASN A 79 4.68 -18.69 -14.03
C ASN A 79 5.57 -19.52 -13.09
N LYS A 80 6.57 -20.18 -13.68
CA LYS A 80 7.55 -21.00 -12.96
C LYS A 80 8.28 -20.26 -11.85
N ALA A 81 8.66 -19.00 -12.05
CA ALA A 81 9.40 -18.25 -11.03
C ALA A 81 8.58 -18.04 -9.74
N GLN A 82 7.27 -17.78 -9.86
CA GLN A 82 6.38 -17.70 -8.69
C GLN A 82 6.20 -19.05 -8.01
N ILE A 83 6.05 -20.13 -8.78
CA ILE A 83 5.93 -21.50 -8.27
C ILE A 83 7.20 -21.88 -7.50
N ASP A 84 8.38 -21.63 -8.06
CA ASP A 84 9.66 -21.96 -7.43
C ASP A 84 9.92 -21.13 -6.17
N GLN A 85 9.50 -19.85 -6.17
CA GLN A 85 9.53 -19.00 -4.98
C GLN A 85 8.63 -19.57 -3.87
N PHE A 86 7.42 -19.99 -4.20
CA PHE A 86 6.51 -20.59 -3.22
C PHE A 86 6.99 -21.97 -2.74
N CYS A 87 7.53 -22.81 -3.63
CA CYS A 87 8.18 -24.08 -3.24
C CYS A 87 9.33 -23.83 -2.26
N SER A 88 10.14 -22.80 -2.49
CA SER A 88 11.21 -22.40 -1.58
C SER A 88 10.67 -22.02 -0.19
N LYS A 89 9.53 -21.32 -0.13
CA LYS A 89 8.82 -21.02 1.13
C LYS A 89 8.35 -22.30 1.84
N LEU A 90 7.74 -23.26 1.11
CA LEU A 90 7.34 -24.54 1.68
C LEU A 90 8.53 -25.33 2.24
N PHE A 91 9.67 -25.32 1.55
CA PHE A 91 10.88 -26.00 2.02
C PHE A 91 11.48 -25.34 3.27
N GLN A 92 11.33 -24.04 3.44
CA GLN A 92 11.74 -23.33 4.65
C GLN A 92 10.85 -23.68 5.84
N ILE A 93 9.53 -23.76 5.63
CA ILE A 93 8.55 -24.02 6.69
C ILE A 93 8.61 -25.49 7.14
N PHE A 94 8.53 -26.41 6.18
CA PHE A 94 8.39 -27.83 6.48
C PHE A 94 9.69 -28.62 6.36
N GLY A 95 10.76 -28.03 5.85
CA GLY A 95 12.04 -28.71 5.58
C GLY A 95 12.04 -29.45 4.24
N LYS A 96 13.04 -29.15 3.39
CA LYS A 96 13.17 -29.72 2.03
C LYS A 96 13.10 -31.26 1.98
N ASN A 97 13.65 -31.95 3.00
CA ASN A 97 13.70 -33.42 3.05
C ASN A 97 12.31 -34.08 3.16
N ASN A 98 11.28 -33.32 3.55
CA ASN A 98 9.91 -33.81 3.61
C ASN A 98 9.20 -33.76 2.24
N PHE A 99 9.90 -33.33 1.18
CA PHE A 99 9.37 -33.27 -0.18
C PHE A 99 10.19 -34.16 -1.11
N LYS A 100 9.50 -34.95 -1.94
CA LYS A 100 10.10 -35.72 -3.03
C LYS A 100 9.47 -35.27 -4.34
N LYS A 101 10.27 -34.76 -5.28
CA LYS A 101 9.76 -34.49 -6.64
C LYS A 101 9.41 -35.81 -7.33
N ILE A 102 8.17 -35.91 -7.79
CA ILE A 102 7.63 -37.08 -8.49
C ILE A 102 7.67 -36.85 -10.01
N ASP A 103 7.37 -35.63 -10.45
CA ASP A 103 7.33 -35.25 -11.86
C ASP A 103 7.69 -33.77 -12.07
N GLU A 104 8.18 -33.43 -13.25
CA GLU A 104 8.39 -32.05 -13.72
C GLU A 104 8.31 -31.99 -15.24
N GLN A 105 7.44 -31.12 -15.76
CA GLN A 105 7.26 -30.90 -17.18
C GLN A 105 7.12 -29.41 -17.45
N GLY A 106 8.15 -28.81 -18.05
CA GLY A 106 8.19 -27.38 -18.31
C GLY A 106 8.05 -26.57 -17.01
N ASP A 107 6.98 -25.76 -16.93
CA ASP A 107 6.70 -24.90 -15.79
C ASP A 107 5.90 -25.61 -14.68
N GLU A 108 5.51 -26.86 -14.89
CA GLU A 108 4.68 -27.65 -13.96
C GLU A 108 5.50 -28.69 -13.21
N SER A 109 5.11 -29.01 -11.98
CA SER A 109 5.79 -30.06 -11.21
C SER A 109 4.89 -30.71 -10.19
N VAL A 110 5.21 -31.95 -9.83
CA VAL A 110 4.50 -32.70 -8.79
C VAL A 110 5.48 -33.02 -7.65
N LEU A 111 5.13 -32.62 -6.43
CA LEU A 111 5.88 -32.96 -5.22
C LEU A 111 5.06 -33.88 -4.31
N LEU A 112 5.69 -34.90 -3.74
CA LEU A 112 5.14 -35.72 -2.66
C LEU A 112 5.58 -35.16 -1.32
N PHE A 113 4.63 -34.71 -0.51
CA PHE A 113 4.85 -34.24 0.85
C PHE A 113 4.66 -35.38 1.87
N GLU A 114 5.67 -35.57 2.74
CA GLU A 114 5.76 -36.59 3.80
C GLU A 114 5.42 -38.03 3.33
N GLY A 115 5.50 -38.30 2.03
CA GLY A 115 5.23 -39.61 1.45
C GLY A 115 3.76 -39.96 1.26
N PHE A 116 2.82 -39.05 1.51
CA PHE A 116 1.37 -39.37 1.47
C PHE A 116 0.47 -38.30 0.84
N LEU A 117 0.97 -37.11 0.50
CA LEU A 117 0.16 -36.02 -0.08
C LEU A 117 0.82 -35.49 -1.34
N GLU A 118 0.10 -35.45 -2.46
CA GLU A 118 0.61 -34.92 -3.72
C GLU A 118 0.29 -33.44 -3.91
N LEU A 119 1.29 -32.68 -4.31
CA LEU A 119 1.22 -31.25 -4.60
C LEU A 119 1.51 -31.05 -6.09
N HIS A 120 0.47 -30.77 -6.86
CA HIS A 120 0.52 -30.54 -8.30
C HIS A 120 0.61 -29.03 -8.56
N PHE A 121 1.81 -28.55 -8.86
CA PHE A 121 2.04 -27.16 -9.25
C PHE A 121 1.78 -26.97 -10.74
N LYS A 122 0.88 -26.04 -11.04
CA LYS A 122 0.40 -25.76 -12.40
C LYS A 122 0.50 -24.27 -12.71
N THR A 123 0.73 -23.92 -13.97
CA THR A 123 0.63 -22.51 -14.39
C THR A 123 -0.80 -22.18 -14.81
N LEU A 124 -1.31 -21.03 -14.38
CA LEU A 124 -2.61 -20.53 -14.82
C LEU A 124 -2.55 -19.02 -15.06
N LEU A 125 -2.65 -18.63 -16.33
CA LEU A 125 -2.95 -17.27 -16.73
C LEU A 125 -4.42 -17.19 -17.13
N ALA A 126 -5.30 -17.07 -16.15
CA ALA A 126 -6.74 -16.98 -16.39
C ALA A 126 -7.12 -15.53 -16.73
N VAL A 127 -7.01 -15.19 -18.00
CA VAL A 127 -7.56 -13.95 -18.57
C VAL A 127 -8.78 -14.36 -19.39
N PRO A 128 -10.00 -14.16 -18.88
CA PRO A 128 -11.21 -14.34 -19.66
C PRO A 128 -11.14 -13.49 -20.93
N MET A 129 -11.79 -13.91 -22.00
CA MET A 129 -11.88 -13.15 -23.24
C MET A 129 -13.34 -13.00 -23.62
N PHE A 130 -13.70 -11.88 -24.25
CA PHE A 130 -15.03 -11.77 -24.87
C PHE A 130 -15.17 -12.83 -25.96
N LYS A 131 -16.35 -13.46 -26.07
CA LYS A 131 -16.60 -14.51 -27.08
C LYS A 131 -16.61 -13.97 -28.51
N ILE A 132 -16.66 -12.66 -28.66
CA ILE A 132 -16.66 -11.95 -29.94
C ILE A 132 -15.64 -10.81 -29.89
N ASP A 133 -15.17 -10.37 -31.07
CA ASP A 133 -14.39 -9.14 -31.19
C ASP A 133 -15.32 -7.93 -31.07
N LEU A 134 -15.30 -7.28 -29.90
CA LEU A 134 -16.12 -6.11 -29.63
C LEU A 134 -15.77 -4.91 -30.52
N GLN A 135 -14.51 -4.76 -30.92
CA GLN A 135 -14.08 -3.61 -31.74
C GLN A 135 -14.61 -3.73 -33.17
N ASP A 136 -14.43 -4.90 -33.78
CA ASP A 136 -14.97 -5.19 -35.11
C ASP A 136 -16.50 -5.08 -35.11
N ALA A 137 -17.18 -5.62 -34.09
CA ALA A 137 -18.63 -5.56 -33.99
C ALA A 137 -19.17 -4.14 -33.82
N LEU A 138 -18.55 -3.31 -32.97
CA LEU A 138 -18.98 -1.93 -32.75
C LEU A 138 -18.80 -1.04 -33.98
N SER A 139 -17.78 -1.30 -34.81
CA SER A 139 -17.55 -0.56 -36.05
C SER A 139 -18.69 -0.70 -37.06
N ARG A 140 -19.52 -1.75 -36.94
CA ARG A 140 -20.65 -2.06 -37.83
C ARG A 140 -21.99 -1.52 -37.32
N ILE A 141 -21.99 -0.86 -36.15
CA ILE A 141 -23.19 -0.28 -35.53
C ILE A 141 -23.04 1.24 -35.58
N GLU A 142 -24.00 1.94 -36.18
CA GLU A 142 -23.92 3.41 -36.28
C GLU A 142 -24.50 4.10 -35.04
N ASP A 143 -25.63 3.60 -34.52
CA ASP A 143 -26.39 4.23 -33.44
C ASP A 143 -25.79 3.99 -32.04
N LYS A 144 -25.72 5.07 -31.25
CA LYS A 144 -25.13 5.10 -29.89
C LYS A 144 -25.88 4.19 -28.91
N GLU A 145 -27.21 4.24 -28.86
CA GLU A 145 -27.98 3.40 -27.93
C GLU A 145 -27.88 1.91 -28.29
N THR A 146 -27.77 1.60 -29.58
CA THR A 146 -27.62 0.24 -30.08
C THR A 146 -26.23 -0.30 -29.77
N LYS A 147 -25.16 0.51 -29.87
CA LYS A 147 -23.82 0.15 -29.38
C LYS A 147 -23.83 -0.17 -27.88
N ILE A 148 -24.51 0.66 -27.08
CA ILE A 148 -24.60 0.46 -25.63
C ILE A 148 -25.34 -0.83 -25.29
N ARG A 149 -26.52 -1.07 -25.88
CA ARG A 149 -27.29 -2.31 -25.66
C ARG A 149 -26.51 -3.55 -26.11
N PHE A 150 -25.79 -3.45 -27.22
CA PHE A 150 -24.91 -4.51 -27.69
C PHE A 150 -23.81 -4.83 -26.68
N LEU A 151 -23.09 -3.81 -26.19
CA LEU A 151 -22.04 -3.97 -25.18
C LEU A 151 -22.59 -4.61 -23.90
N ILE A 152 -23.73 -4.15 -23.39
CA ILE A 152 -24.35 -4.74 -22.19
C ILE A 152 -24.68 -6.23 -22.40
N ASN A 153 -25.23 -6.59 -23.57
CA ASN A 153 -25.61 -7.97 -23.89
C ASN A 153 -24.41 -8.91 -24.08
N GLU A 154 -23.27 -8.39 -24.53
CA GLU A 154 -22.07 -9.18 -24.83
C GLU A 154 -21.05 -9.16 -23.69
N ALA A 155 -21.10 -8.16 -22.80
CA ALA A 155 -20.13 -7.97 -21.72
C ALA A 155 -20.05 -9.14 -20.74
N SER A 156 -21.17 -9.82 -20.44
CA SER A 156 -21.17 -11.01 -19.60
C SER A 156 -20.75 -12.28 -20.34
N LYS A 157 -20.72 -12.27 -21.68
CA LYS A 157 -20.37 -13.42 -22.52
C LYS A 157 -18.86 -13.54 -22.67
N THR A 158 -18.21 -13.85 -21.56
CA THR A 158 -16.78 -14.16 -21.52
C THR A 158 -16.54 -15.67 -21.64
N THR A 159 -15.35 -16.06 -22.07
CA THR A 159 -14.87 -17.44 -21.92
C THR A 159 -14.77 -17.81 -20.44
N SER A 160 -14.87 -19.10 -20.11
CA SER A 160 -14.79 -19.62 -18.74
C SER A 160 -13.44 -20.31 -18.47
N PRO A 161 -12.30 -19.58 -18.39
CA PRO A 161 -10.99 -20.20 -18.25
C PRO A 161 -10.82 -20.95 -16.93
N PHE A 162 -11.52 -20.55 -15.85
CA PHE A 162 -11.42 -21.27 -14.58
C PHE A 162 -12.16 -22.61 -14.64
N GLU A 163 -13.38 -22.64 -15.17
CA GLU A 163 -14.13 -23.89 -15.38
C GLU A 163 -13.38 -24.81 -16.34
N ALA A 164 -12.88 -24.28 -17.46
CA ALA A 164 -12.11 -25.04 -18.44
C ALA A 164 -10.87 -25.69 -17.81
N PHE A 165 -10.14 -24.95 -16.97
CA PHE A 165 -9.02 -25.50 -16.22
C PHE A 165 -9.45 -26.63 -15.28
N ILE A 166 -10.56 -26.49 -14.55
CA ILE A 166 -11.07 -27.56 -13.67
C ILE A 166 -11.47 -28.81 -14.48
N GLN A 167 -12.06 -28.64 -15.65
CA GLN A 167 -12.42 -29.76 -16.52
C GLN A 167 -11.16 -30.53 -16.98
N ASP A 168 -10.12 -29.81 -17.40
CA ASP A 168 -8.84 -30.41 -17.78
C ASP A 168 -8.18 -31.14 -16.60
N ILE A 169 -8.16 -30.52 -15.42
CA ILE A 169 -7.65 -31.16 -14.19
C ILE A 169 -8.44 -32.42 -13.85
N LYS A 170 -9.76 -32.44 -13.99
CA LYS A 170 -10.55 -33.66 -13.76
C LYS A 170 -10.15 -34.79 -14.70
N ILE A 171 -9.89 -34.47 -15.97
CA ILE A 171 -9.40 -35.45 -16.96
C ILE A 171 -8.02 -35.96 -16.55
N GLN A 172 -7.07 -35.07 -16.22
CA GLN A 172 -5.72 -35.44 -15.78
C GLN A 172 -5.72 -36.33 -14.53
N LEU A 173 -6.65 -36.10 -13.60
CA LEU A 173 -6.80 -36.88 -12.38
C LEU A 173 -7.66 -38.15 -12.54
N GLY A 174 -8.11 -38.46 -13.77
CA GLY A 174 -8.93 -39.65 -14.06
C GLY A 174 -10.33 -39.61 -13.44
N LEU A 175 -10.84 -38.41 -13.12
CA LEU A 175 -12.16 -38.21 -12.52
C LEU A 175 -13.26 -38.24 -13.58
N LYS A 176 -14.41 -38.80 -13.23
CA LYS A 176 -15.59 -38.76 -14.11
C LYS A 176 -16.15 -37.33 -14.17
N PRO A 177 -16.87 -36.97 -15.25
CA PRO A 177 -17.55 -35.68 -15.35
C PRO A 177 -18.49 -35.39 -14.17
N THR A 178 -19.09 -36.40 -13.56
CA THR A 178 -19.97 -36.28 -12.39
C THR A 178 -19.25 -36.13 -11.05
N ASP A 179 -17.96 -36.48 -10.99
CA ASP A 179 -17.20 -36.44 -9.75
C ASP A 179 -16.93 -34.99 -9.37
N LYS A 180 -17.04 -34.69 -8.07
CA LYS A 180 -16.79 -33.36 -7.52
C LYS A 180 -15.48 -33.31 -6.75
N ILE A 181 -14.73 -32.24 -6.97
CA ILE A 181 -13.58 -31.86 -6.18
C ILE A 181 -14.08 -31.36 -4.81
N ARG A 182 -13.34 -31.63 -3.73
CA ARG A 182 -13.77 -31.28 -2.36
C ARG A 182 -13.96 -29.77 -2.22
N ALA A 183 -12.97 -29.00 -2.61
CA ALA A 183 -13.02 -27.54 -2.54
C ALA A 183 -12.16 -26.91 -3.64
N VAL A 184 -12.63 -25.76 -4.13
CA VAL A 184 -11.85 -24.86 -4.98
C VAL A 184 -11.70 -23.53 -4.25
N PHE A 185 -10.46 -23.11 -4.04
CA PHE A 185 -10.11 -21.84 -3.44
C PHE A 185 -9.77 -20.85 -4.54
N SER A 186 -10.37 -19.67 -4.50
CA SER A 186 -9.90 -18.51 -5.26
C SER A 186 -9.15 -17.58 -4.32
N GLY A 187 -7.82 -17.72 -4.30
CA GLY A 187 -6.90 -16.74 -3.72
C GLY A 187 -6.50 -15.65 -4.72
N ILE A 188 -7.12 -15.63 -5.91
CA ILE A 188 -6.84 -14.64 -6.95
C ILE A 188 -7.63 -13.35 -6.68
N PRO A 189 -6.99 -12.18 -6.87
CA PRO A 189 -7.64 -10.87 -6.92
C PRO A 189 -8.68 -10.74 -8.05
N VAL A 190 -9.88 -11.34 -7.96
CA VAL A 190 -10.86 -11.27 -9.06
C VAL A 190 -11.16 -9.81 -9.50
N PRO A 191 -11.26 -8.81 -8.60
CA PRO A 191 -11.34 -7.40 -9.01
C PRO A 191 -10.14 -6.92 -9.87
N SER A 192 -8.93 -7.40 -9.61
CA SER A 192 -7.76 -7.05 -10.44
C SER A 192 -7.80 -7.75 -11.80
N VAL A 193 -8.35 -8.97 -11.88
CA VAL A 193 -8.61 -9.64 -13.17
C VAL A 193 -9.65 -8.84 -13.98
N ALA A 194 -10.72 -8.38 -13.32
CA ALA A 194 -11.74 -7.54 -13.95
C ALA A 194 -11.19 -6.20 -14.48
N THR A 195 -10.17 -5.64 -13.81
CA THR A 195 -9.58 -4.34 -14.19
C THR A 195 -8.99 -4.36 -15.61
N TYR A 196 -8.40 -5.47 -16.07
CA TYR A 196 -7.94 -5.60 -17.46
C TYR A 196 -9.06 -5.46 -18.48
N HIS A 197 -10.24 -5.98 -18.15
CA HIS A 197 -11.41 -5.85 -18.99
C HIS A 197 -12.02 -4.45 -18.93
N PHE A 198 -11.98 -3.83 -17.75
CA PHE A 198 -12.44 -2.46 -17.57
C PHE A 198 -11.64 -1.50 -18.43
N GLU A 199 -10.30 -1.59 -18.45
CA GLU A 199 -9.46 -0.76 -19.31
C GLU A 199 -9.77 -0.96 -20.81
N ASN A 200 -10.02 -2.20 -21.24
CA ASN A 200 -10.42 -2.48 -22.62
C ASN A 200 -11.78 -1.86 -22.97
N ILE A 201 -12.75 -1.93 -22.06
CA ILE A 201 -14.05 -1.27 -22.25
C ILE A 201 -13.88 0.25 -22.28
N ASP A 202 -13.09 0.83 -21.36
CA ASP A 202 -12.88 2.27 -21.31
C ASP A 202 -12.33 2.79 -22.64
N ARG A 203 -11.33 2.09 -23.21
CA ARG A 203 -10.81 2.41 -24.55
C ARG A 203 -11.88 2.27 -25.64
N LEU A 204 -12.68 1.19 -25.61
CA LEU A 204 -13.76 1.01 -26.59
C LEU A 204 -14.83 2.10 -26.48
N LEU A 205 -15.14 2.55 -25.27
CA LEU A 205 -16.10 3.65 -25.07
C LEU A 205 -15.52 4.96 -25.63
N ASP A 206 -14.25 5.27 -25.34
CA ASP A 206 -13.57 6.47 -25.85
C ASP A 206 -13.49 6.48 -27.38
N GLU A 207 -13.00 5.40 -28.00
CA GLU A 207 -12.82 5.29 -29.45
C GLU A 207 -14.13 5.40 -30.24
N HIS A 208 -15.28 5.08 -29.61
CA HIS A 208 -16.59 5.12 -30.24
C HIS A 208 -17.47 6.31 -29.81
N GLY A 209 -16.91 7.31 -29.11
CA GLY A 209 -17.62 8.54 -28.71
C GLY A 209 -18.70 8.31 -27.64
N LEU A 210 -18.43 7.39 -26.71
CA LEU A 210 -19.36 6.94 -25.66
C LEU A 210 -18.96 7.42 -24.24
N THR A 211 -18.09 8.44 -24.09
CA THR A 211 -17.52 8.87 -22.79
C THR A 211 -17.72 10.33 -22.32
N GLU A 212 -18.64 11.12 -22.89
CA GLU A 212 -18.92 12.50 -22.47
C GLU A 212 -20.15 12.66 -21.54
N GLY A 213 -19.92 12.80 -20.23
CA GLY A 213 -20.94 13.27 -19.25
C GLY A 213 -21.43 12.22 -18.23
N ASP A 214 -22.30 12.65 -17.30
CA ASP A 214 -22.77 11.81 -16.17
C ASP A 214 -23.65 10.63 -16.60
N THR A 215 -24.42 10.79 -17.68
CA THR A 215 -25.22 9.71 -18.29
C THR A 215 -24.32 8.57 -18.78
N GLU A 216 -23.11 8.89 -19.21
CA GLU A 216 -22.18 7.96 -19.86
C GLU A 216 -21.39 7.13 -18.83
N LYS A 217 -21.15 7.67 -17.63
CA LYS A 217 -20.69 6.87 -16.46
C LYS A 217 -21.68 5.81 -16.02
N SER A 218 -22.99 6.08 -16.11
CA SER A 218 -24.01 5.08 -15.76
C SER A 218 -24.01 3.90 -16.74
N VAL A 219 -23.73 4.18 -18.01
CA VAL A 219 -23.57 3.19 -19.08
C VAL A 219 -22.30 2.36 -18.85
N GLU A 220 -21.17 3.03 -18.62
CA GLU A 220 -19.89 2.38 -18.29
C GLU A 220 -20.05 1.39 -17.12
N ARG A 221 -20.67 1.85 -16.02
CA ARG A 221 -20.96 0.99 -14.86
C ARG A 221 -21.85 -0.19 -15.22
N SER A 222 -22.86 0.00 -16.06
CA SER A 222 -23.78 -1.07 -16.47
C SER A 222 -23.06 -2.16 -17.26
N ILE A 223 -22.15 -1.79 -18.17
CA ILE A 223 -21.32 -2.73 -18.94
C ILE A 223 -20.34 -3.46 -18.02
N LYS A 224 -19.62 -2.73 -17.16
CA LYS A 224 -18.65 -3.29 -16.22
C LYS A 224 -19.29 -4.26 -15.22
N LYS A 225 -20.53 -4.03 -14.79
CA LYS A 225 -21.31 -4.98 -13.97
C LYS A 225 -21.54 -6.32 -14.68
N GLU A 226 -21.90 -6.30 -15.96
CA GLU A 226 -22.11 -7.55 -16.71
C GLU A 226 -20.80 -8.34 -16.88
N ILE A 227 -19.65 -7.67 -16.99
CA ILE A 227 -18.34 -8.34 -16.97
C ILE A 227 -18.12 -9.06 -15.64
N LEU A 228 -18.36 -8.38 -14.51
CA LEU A 228 -18.24 -8.98 -13.18
C LEU A 228 -19.16 -10.19 -13.00
N LYS A 229 -20.38 -10.13 -13.54
CA LYS A 229 -21.32 -11.25 -13.57
C LYS A 229 -20.76 -12.44 -14.35
N GLY A 230 -20.20 -12.23 -15.54
CA GLY A 230 -19.56 -13.30 -16.33
C GLY A 230 -18.39 -13.96 -15.58
N LEU A 231 -17.57 -13.17 -14.91
CA LEU A 231 -16.48 -13.67 -14.05
C LEU A 231 -17.02 -14.52 -12.88
N ALA A 232 -18.07 -14.06 -12.21
CA ALA A 232 -18.70 -14.79 -11.12
C ALA A 232 -19.41 -16.07 -11.59
N GLU A 233 -19.98 -16.05 -12.80
CA GLU A 233 -20.63 -17.20 -13.42
C GLU A 233 -19.65 -18.35 -13.69
N ASP A 234 -18.41 -18.05 -14.11
CA ASP A 234 -17.35 -19.05 -14.27
C ASP A 234 -17.13 -19.86 -12.98
N PHE A 235 -16.98 -19.18 -11.84
CA PHE A 235 -16.90 -19.84 -10.53
C PHE A 235 -18.22 -20.50 -10.09
N GLY A 236 -19.36 -19.93 -10.48
CA GLY A 236 -20.69 -20.50 -10.27
C GLY A 236 -20.85 -21.85 -10.97
N ASP A 237 -20.36 -21.98 -12.19
CA ASP A 237 -20.36 -23.22 -12.96
C ASP A 237 -19.46 -24.27 -12.33
N ILE A 238 -18.30 -23.87 -11.78
CA ILE A 238 -17.46 -24.74 -10.94
C ILE A 238 -18.24 -25.25 -9.73
N LYS A 239 -18.87 -24.37 -8.95
CA LYS A 239 -19.67 -24.75 -7.76
C LYS A 239 -20.81 -25.69 -8.12
N LYS A 240 -21.50 -25.42 -9.23
CA LYS A 240 -22.65 -26.21 -9.70
C LYS A 240 -22.20 -27.60 -10.16
N ARG A 241 -21.19 -27.69 -11.01
CA ARG A 241 -20.87 -28.90 -11.78
C ARG A 241 -19.66 -29.67 -11.27
N HIS A 242 -18.64 -28.99 -10.72
CA HIS A 242 -17.31 -29.58 -10.55
C HIS A 242 -16.79 -29.63 -9.11
N ALA A 243 -17.32 -28.82 -8.19
CA ALA A 243 -16.86 -28.75 -6.81
C ALA A 243 -18.00 -28.85 -5.79
N HIS A 244 -17.71 -29.37 -4.60
CA HIS A 244 -18.63 -29.30 -3.46
C HIS A 244 -18.65 -27.89 -2.87
N GLU A 245 -17.48 -27.25 -2.72
CA GLU A 245 -17.34 -25.89 -2.22
C GLU A 245 -16.45 -25.04 -3.12
N VAL A 246 -16.81 -23.77 -3.25
CA VAL A 246 -16.01 -22.74 -3.90
C VAL A 246 -15.87 -21.59 -2.90
N LEU A 247 -14.64 -21.33 -2.49
CA LEU A 247 -14.28 -20.43 -1.41
C LEU A 247 -13.49 -19.25 -2.00
N MET A 248 -14.05 -18.05 -1.93
CA MET A 248 -13.47 -16.84 -2.50
C MET A 248 -12.79 -16.05 -1.39
N ALA A 249 -11.49 -15.79 -1.52
CA ALA A 249 -10.83 -14.73 -0.75
C ALA A 249 -11.10 -13.40 -1.47
N HIS A 250 -12.06 -12.63 -0.97
CA HIS A 250 -12.51 -11.39 -1.61
C HIS A 250 -11.97 -10.17 -0.87
N THR A 251 -11.09 -9.42 -1.54
CA THR A 251 -10.58 -8.15 -1.04
C THR A 251 -11.48 -7.02 -1.55
N THR A 252 -12.00 -6.21 -0.63
CA THR A 252 -12.46 -4.88 -1.01
C THR A 252 -11.23 -3.97 -0.94
N SER A 253 -10.81 -3.39 -2.06
CA SER A 253 -9.66 -2.47 -2.16
C SER A 253 -9.80 -1.18 -1.33
N VAL A 254 -10.89 -1.04 -0.56
CA VAL A 254 -11.15 0.05 0.38
C VAL A 254 -11.41 -0.48 1.80
N GLY A 255 -10.92 -1.68 2.02
CA GLY A 255 -11.28 -2.55 3.11
C GLY A 255 -11.21 -1.93 4.50
N GLY A 256 -12.39 -1.82 5.11
CA GLY A 256 -12.58 -1.46 6.51
C GLY A 256 -12.54 0.04 6.76
N MET A 257 -12.46 0.88 5.73
CA MET A 257 -12.65 2.32 5.88
C MET A 257 -14.13 2.70 6.09
N TYR A 258 -15.00 1.77 6.47
CA TYR A 258 -16.44 2.03 6.56
C TYR A 258 -16.84 2.33 8.00
N GLN A 259 -17.61 3.38 8.21
CA GLN A 259 -18.41 3.57 9.41
C GLN A 259 -19.83 3.08 9.11
N ILE A 260 -20.44 2.32 10.01
CA ILE A 260 -21.87 2.04 9.91
C ILE A 260 -22.60 3.29 10.36
N ILE A 261 -23.20 4.01 9.42
CA ILE A 261 -24.04 5.18 9.67
C ILE A 261 -25.45 4.82 9.21
N ASP A 262 -26.43 4.93 10.11
CA ASP A 262 -27.83 4.59 9.85
C ASP A 262 -28.04 3.16 9.31
N GLY A 263 -27.16 2.21 9.66
CA GLY A 263 -27.22 0.81 9.23
C GLY A 263 -26.48 0.51 7.93
N GLU A 264 -25.97 1.54 7.23
CA GLU A 264 -25.25 1.40 5.97
C GLU A 264 -23.73 1.55 6.15
N PRO A 265 -22.89 0.72 5.49
CA PRO A 265 -21.44 0.87 5.51
C PRO A 265 -20.99 2.05 4.63
N LEU A 266 -20.70 3.20 5.22
CA LEU A 266 -20.18 4.39 4.52
C LEU A 266 -18.65 4.47 4.60
N ILE A 267 -17.94 4.54 3.47
CA ILE A 267 -16.49 4.77 3.49
C ILE A 267 -16.15 6.17 4.02
N LYS A 268 -15.43 6.25 5.14
CA LYS A 268 -14.52 7.36 5.44
C LYS A 268 -13.32 7.26 4.51
N LEU A 269 -13.32 8.05 3.44
CA LEU A 269 -12.26 8.10 2.43
C LEU A 269 -11.00 8.78 2.99
N GLY A 270 -10.51 8.32 4.14
CA GLY A 270 -9.37 8.88 4.83
C GLY A 270 -8.05 8.61 4.13
N TYR A 271 -7.96 7.49 3.40
CA TYR A 271 -6.79 7.10 2.62
C TYR A 271 -6.81 7.61 1.17
N ALA A 272 -7.94 8.16 0.71
CA ALA A 272 -8.20 8.44 -0.70
C ALA A 272 -8.36 9.94 -0.93
N HIS A 273 -7.26 10.65 -1.20
CA HIS A 273 -7.34 12.07 -1.53
C HIS A 273 -7.91 12.30 -2.94
N SER A 274 -8.55 13.45 -3.08
CA SER A 274 -9.37 14.02 -4.18
C SER A 274 -9.25 13.48 -5.60
N SER A 275 -8.05 13.20 -6.11
CA SER A 275 -7.90 12.71 -7.49
C SER A 275 -8.09 11.19 -7.60
N LEU A 276 -7.85 10.44 -6.50
CA LEU A 276 -8.02 8.98 -6.39
C LEU A 276 -9.25 8.59 -5.57
N GLY A 277 -9.92 9.56 -4.93
CA GLY A 277 -11.16 9.37 -4.18
C GLY A 277 -12.28 8.74 -5.01
N ASP A 278 -12.46 9.19 -6.25
CA ASP A 278 -13.46 8.60 -7.16
C ASP A 278 -13.02 7.22 -7.66
N LEU A 279 -11.73 7.02 -7.96
CA LEU A 279 -11.20 5.70 -8.34
C LEU A 279 -11.40 4.66 -7.22
N LEU A 280 -11.25 5.05 -5.95
CA LEU A 280 -11.48 4.16 -4.81
C LEU A 280 -12.97 3.90 -4.57
N LYS A 281 -13.84 4.89 -4.78
CA LYS A 281 -15.30 4.66 -4.79
C LYS A 281 -15.72 3.70 -5.90
N GLU A 282 -15.22 3.86 -7.12
CA GLU A 282 -15.49 2.93 -8.23
C GLU A 282 -15.00 1.53 -7.88
N LYS A 283 -13.77 1.40 -7.37
CA LYS A 283 -13.24 0.12 -6.90
C LYS A 283 -14.12 -0.55 -5.84
N GLN A 284 -14.63 0.21 -4.85
CA GLN A 284 -15.56 -0.33 -3.87
C GLN A 284 -16.87 -0.77 -4.52
N PHE A 285 -17.44 0.09 -5.36
CA PHE A 285 -18.68 -0.19 -6.07
C PHE A 285 -18.59 -1.54 -6.80
N TYR A 286 -17.56 -1.72 -7.63
CA TYR A 286 -17.33 -2.99 -8.34
C TYR A 286 -17.07 -4.17 -7.41
N ALA A 287 -16.35 -3.99 -6.30
CA ALA A 287 -16.13 -5.07 -5.33
C ALA A 287 -17.44 -5.50 -4.60
N ASN A 288 -18.33 -4.55 -4.32
CA ASN A 288 -19.64 -4.83 -3.74
C ASN A 288 -20.55 -5.54 -4.75
N GLU A 289 -20.60 -5.06 -5.99
CA GLU A 289 -21.36 -5.72 -7.08
C GLU A 289 -20.87 -7.16 -7.29
N LEU A 290 -19.56 -7.38 -7.28
CA LEU A 290 -18.99 -8.73 -7.39
C LEU A 290 -19.41 -9.63 -6.21
N THR A 291 -19.50 -9.09 -4.99
CA THR A 291 -20.00 -9.82 -3.81
C THR A 291 -21.46 -10.24 -3.98
N ILE A 292 -22.29 -9.37 -4.56
CA ILE A 292 -23.70 -9.68 -4.88
C ILE A 292 -23.76 -10.82 -5.90
N HIS A 293 -22.96 -10.76 -6.97
CA HIS A 293 -22.89 -11.82 -7.97
C HIS A 293 -22.43 -13.15 -7.36
N TYR A 294 -21.42 -13.15 -6.48
CA TYR A 294 -21.00 -14.35 -5.76
C TYR A 294 -22.12 -14.99 -4.94
N SER A 295 -22.89 -14.17 -4.22
CA SER A 295 -24.08 -14.63 -3.48
C SER A 295 -25.11 -15.27 -4.41
N HIS A 296 -25.39 -14.68 -5.57
CA HIS A 296 -26.34 -15.25 -6.55
C HIS A 296 -25.92 -16.65 -7.04
N PHE A 297 -24.63 -16.91 -7.14
CA PHE A 297 -24.09 -18.21 -7.53
C PHE A 297 -23.80 -19.15 -6.33
N MET A 298 -24.24 -18.78 -5.12
CA MET A 298 -24.00 -19.55 -3.88
C MET A 298 -22.52 -19.84 -3.60
N LEU A 299 -21.65 -18.89 -3.95
CA LEU A 299 -20.23 -18.94 -3.63
C LEU A 299 -20.01 -18.43 -2.21
N LYS A 300 -19.08 -19.05 -1.48
CA LYS A 300 -18.71 -18.58 -0.14
C LYS A 300 -17.61 -17.54 -0.25
N SER A 301 -17.96 -16.28 -0.03
CA SER A 301 -17.06 -15.13 -0.14
C SER A 301 -16.60 -14.66 1.23
N LEU A 302 -15.31 -14.82 1.51
CA LEU A 302 -14.65 -14.23 2.67
C LEU A 302 -14.22 -12.82 2.30
N VAL A 303 -15.05 -11.86 2.68
CA VAL A 303 -14.84 -10.44 2.43
C VAL A 303 -13.99 -9.87 3.55
N THR A 304 -12.80 -9.39 3.19
CA THR A 304 -11.87 -8.79 4.16
C THR A 304 -11.49 -7.38 3.79
N ALA A 305 -11.19 -6.62 4.84
CA ALA A 305 -10.77 -5.26 4.80
C ALA A 305 -9.30 -5.15 4.34
N SER A 306 -9.02 -5.36 3.05
CA SER A 306 -7.66 -5.43 2.47
C SER A 306 -6.83 -6.53 3.14
N ALA A 307 -6.66 -7.65 2.45
CA ALA A 307 -5.65 -8.64 2.84
C ALA A 307 -4.27 -8.02 2.59
N ILE A 308 -3.75 -7.21 3.52
CA ILE A 308 -2.33 -6.86 3.53
C ILE A 308 -1.62 -7.97 4.32
N GLY A 309 -1.51 -9.15 3.72
CA GLY A 309 -0.49 -10.11 4.15
C GLY A 309 0.88 -9.56 3.77
N ILE A 310 1.90 -9.79 4.61
CA ILE A 310 3.29 -9.61 4.18
C ILE A 310 3.70 -10.91 3.50
N ASP A 311 3.67 -10.92 2.17
CA ASP A 311 4.01 -12.10 1.36
C ASP A 311 5.50 -12.43 1.49
N TYR A 312 6.32 -11.39 1.44
CA TYR A 312 7.77 -11.47 1.45
C TYR A 312 8.40 -10.14 1.90
N ILE A 313 9.62 -10.21 2.41
CA ILE A 313 10.44 -9.03 2.73
C ILE A 313 11.67 -9.07 1.83
N TYR A 314 11.72 -8.14 0.87
CA TYR A 314 12.92 -7.92 0.07
C TYR A 314 13.99 -7.26 0.93
N ALA A 315 15.21 -7.79 0.88
CA ALA A 315 16.37 -7.20 1.52
C ALA A 315 17.38 -6.75 0.44
N ASN A 316 17.93 -5.53 0.59
CA ASN A 316 18.98 -4.98 -0.27
C ASN A 316 18.66 -5.07 -1.78
N SER A 317 17.50 -4.57 -2.17
CA SER A 317 16.97 -4.69 -3.54
C SER A 317 16.73 -3.34 -4.20
N THR A 318 16.90 -3.28 -5.53
CA THR A 318 16.33 -2.21 -6.34
C THR A 318 14.85 -2.52 -6.59
N LEU A 319 13.96 -1.59 -6.28
CA LEU A 319 12.52 -1.80 -6.49
C LEU A 319 12.11 -1.51 -7.96
N PRO A 320 11.21 -2.31 -8.55
CA PRO A 320 10.62 -1.98 -9.84
C PRO A 320 9.79 -0.68 -9.73
N LEU A 321 9.65 0.04 -10.85
CA LEU A 321 8.65 1.11 -10.95
C LEU A 321 7.25 0.51 -10.90
N SER A 322 6.31 1.26 -10.32
CA SER A 322 4.90 0.88 -10.37
C SER A 322 4.43 0.80 -11.83
N SER A 323 3.42 -0.03 -12.11
CA SER A 323 2.89 -0.22 -13.46
C SER A 323 2.35 1.09 -14.06
N GLY A 324 1.66 1.90 -13.25
CA GLY A 324 1.11 3.19 -13.66
C GLY A 324 2.20 4.18 -14.11
N ILE A 325 3.28 4.31 -13.34
CA ILE A 325 4.40 5.20 -13.69
C ILE A 325 5.18 4.64 -14.87
N SER A 326 5.41 3.32 -14.89
CA SER A 326 6.08 2.65 -16.02
C SER A 326 5.35 2.90 -17.34
N ARG A 327 4.02 2.86 -17.33
CA ARG A 327 3.17 3.17 -18.50
C ARG A 327 3.34 4.63 -18.94
N LYS A 328 3.35 5.57 -18.00
CA LYS A 328 3.54 7.00 -18.31
C LYS A 328 4.92 7.29 -18.90
N PHE A 329 5.96 6.67 -18.36
CA PHE A 329 7.30 6.80 -18.91
C PHE A 329 7.40 6.22 -20.32
N ARG A 330 6.81 5.04 -20.56
CA ARG A 330 6.75 4.45 -21.92
C ARG A 330 5.96 5.34 -22.89
N GLN A 331 4.81 5.84 -22.48
CA GLN A 331 3.99 6.72 -23.32
C GLN A 331 4.70 8.04 -23.65
N ALA A 332 5.38 8.66 -22.68
CA ALA A 332 6.18 9.85 -22.93
C ALA A 332 7.41 9.56 -23.83
N ASP A 333 8.00 8.36 -23.73
CA ASP A 333 9.10 7.92 -24.61
C ASP A 333 8.61 7.72 -26.05
N GLU A 334 7.48 7.05 -26.23
CA GLU A 334 6.79 6.87 -27.52
C GLU A 334 6.46 8.21 -28.18
N ASN A 335 6.03 9.19 -27.37
CA ASN A 335 5.74 10.55 -27.81
C ASN A 335 7.00 11.43 -27.98
N LYS A 336 8.20 10.92 -27.65
CA LYS A 336 9.48 11.66 -27.66
C LYS A 336 9.49 12.90 -26.76
N THR A 337 8.70 12.88 -25.69
CA THR A 337 8.61 13.95 -24.68
C THR A 337 9.26 13.57 -23.35
N LEU A 338 9.69 12.30 -23.19
CA LEU A 338 10.36 11.84 -21.97
C LEU A 338 11.66 12.63 -21.73
N PRO A 339 11.85 13.23 -20.53
CA PRO A 339 12.99 14.10 -20.24
C PRO A 339 14.28 13.33 -19.86
N PHE A 340 14.36 12.04 -20.22
CA PHE A 340 15.53 11.18 -20.04
C PHE A 340 15.47 9.96 -20.98
N ASP A 341 16.59 9.26 -21.16
CA ASP A 341 16.64 8.00 -21.95
C ASP A 341 16.01 6.84 -21.17
N LEU A 342 14.89 6.28 -21.65
CA LEU A 342 14.14 5.22 -20.97
C LEU A 342 15.01 4.00 -20.61
N ARG A 343 16.06 3.70 -21.41
CA ARG A 343 17.00 2.59 -21.18
C ARG A 343 17.72 2.70 -19.85
N LEU A 344 17.86 3.91 -19.30
CA LEU A 344 18.42 4.11 -17.97
C LEU A 344 17.66 3.32 -16.92
N THR A 345 16.33 3.27 -17.02
CA THR A 345 15.47 2.60 -16.06
C THR A 345 15.28 1.11 -16.33
N GLN A 346 15.75 0.58 -17.46
CA GLN A 346 15.53 -0.84 -17.77
C GLN A 346 16.37 -1.74 -16.85
N ASP A 347 15.79 -2.86 -16.45
CA ASP A 347 16.55 -3.94 -15.83
C ASP A 347 17.50 -4.59 -16.85
N LYS A 348 18.34 -5.52 -16.38
CA LYS A 348 19.33 -6.20 -17.25
C LYS A 348 18.71 -6.97 -18.42
N LYS A 349 17.43 -7.35 -18.32
CA LYS A 349 16.72 -8.10 -19.35
C LYS A 349 15.87 -7.21 -20.26
N GLY A 350 15.71 -5.93 -19.93
CA GLY A 350 14.78 -5.01 -20.59
C GLY A 350 13.30 -5.30 -20.30
N GLU A 351 13.01 -6.21 -19.36
CA GLU A 351 11.65 -6.68 -19.08
C GLU A 351 10.89 -5.70 -18.18
N ARG A 352 11.60 -5.05 -17.25
CA ARG A 352 11.00 -4.16 -16.24
C ARG A 352 11.73 -2.85 -16.14
N LEU A 353 11.02 -1.81 -15.72
CA LEU A 353 11.63 -0.54 -15.35
C LEU A 353 11.89 -0.54 -13.84
N LEU A 354 13.03 0.01 -13.44
CA LEU A 354 13.55 0.07 -12.08
C LEU A 354 13.63 1.52 -11.58
N ASN A 355 13.35 1.71 -10.29
CA ASN A 355 13.51 3.02 -9.66
C ASN A 355 14.99 3.47 -9.67
N LYS A 356 15.19 4.74 -10.05
CA LYS A 356 16.49 5.41 -10.13
C LYS A 356 16.51 6.64 -9.24
N VAL A 357 17.71 7.11 -8.91
CA VAL A 357 17.92 8.33 -8.14
C VAL A 357 18.33 9.44 -9.10
N PHE A 358 17.34 10.09 -9.70
CA PHE A 358 17.54 11.22 -10.61
C PHE A 358 17.94 12.48 -9.84
N GLU A 359 18.52 13.45 -10.56
CA GLU A 359 18.73 14.78 -10.00
C GLU A 359 17.40 15.45 -9.65
N ALA A 360 17.31 16.04 -8.46
CA ALA A 360 16.18 16.88 -8.07
C ALA A 360 16.36 18.27 -8.71
N LYS A 361 15.37 18.71 -9.49
CA LYS A 361 15.40 20.02 -10.17
C LYS A 361 14.38 20.98 -9.55
N PRO A 362 14.71 22.28 -9.47
CA PRO A 362 13.73 23.30 -9.11
C PRO A 362 12.69 23.43 -10.22
N VAL A 363 11.41 23.53 -9.84
CA VAL A 363 10.29 23.66 -10.77
C VAL A 363 9.37 24.80 -10.35
N ALA A 364 8.91 25.59 -11.32
CA ALA A 364 8.06 26.74 -11.04
C ALA A 364 6.58 26.34 -10.96
N ALA A 365 5.88 26.93 -9.99
CA ALA A 365 4.42 26.84 -9.84
C ALA A 365 3.72 28.19 -10.04
N SER A 366 4.47 29.27 -10.30
CA SER A 366 3.95 30.62 -10.52
C SER A 366 4.73 31.36 -11.62
N HIS A 367 4.10 32.41 -12.16
CA HIS A 367 4.70 33.34 -13.12
C HIS A 367 5.30 34.55 -12.40
N PRO A 368 6.38 35.18 -12.91
CA PRO A 368 7.20 34.72 -14.05
C PRO A 368 8.13 33.56 -13.67
N VAL A 369 8.47 32.70 -14.63
CA VAL A 369 9.46 31.62 -14.42
C VAL A 369 10.86 32.20 -14.55
N LEU A 370 11.61 32.24 -13.45
CA LEU A 370 12.94 32.84 -13.38
C LEU A 370 14.05 31.78 -13.26
N ASP A 371 15.23 32.11 -13.80
CA ASP A 371 16.46 31.34 -13.59
C ASP A 371 17.05 31.64 -12.19
N PRO A 372 18.08 30.89 -11.73
CA PRO A 372 18.74 31.17 -10.45
C PRO A 372 19.40 32.56 -10.34
N LYS A 373 19.49 33.32 -11.43
CA LYS A 373 20.02 34.69 -11.47
C LYS A 373 18.90 35.73 -11.55
N GLY A 374 17.63 35.33 -11.51
CA GLY A 374 16.46 36.20 -11.57
C GLY A 374 16.04 36.62 -12.98
N ASN A 375 16.56 36.01 -14.04
CA ASN A 375 16.18 36.32 -15.42
C ASN A 375 14.98 35.47 -15.88
N PRO A 376 14.07 35.99 -16.71
CA PRO A 376 13.03 35.18 -17.33
C PRO A 376 13.61 33.99 -18.10
N THR A 377 13.02 32.82 -17.90
CA THR A 377 13.39 31.60 -18.62
C THR A 377 12.44 31.32 -19.77
N GLU A 378 12.98 30.79 -20.86
CA GLU A 378 12.20 30.24 -21.96
C GLU A 378 11.78 28.79 -21.66
N LYS A 379 10.74 28.32 -22.36
CA LYS A 379 10.30 26.92 -22.27
C LYS A 379 11.37 26.01 -22.85
N ALA A 380 11.87 25.08 -22.04
CA ALA A 380 12.90 24.13 -22.39
C ALA A 380 12.59 22.74 -21.82
N VAL A 381 13.01 21.71 -22.56
CA VAL A 381 12.92 20.31 -22.14
C VAL A 381 13.82 20.10 -20.92
N LEU A 382 13.27 19.46 -19.88
CA LEU A 382 14.08 19.07 -18.73
C LEU A 382 14.98 17.90 -19.13
N ASN A 383 16.20 17.88 -18.60
CA ASN A 383 17.15 16.79 -18.83
C ASN A 383 17.52 16.12 -17.51
N TYR A 384 16.90 14.97 -17.23
CA TYR A 384 17.19 14.14 -16.06
C TYR A 384 18.29 13.09 -16.33
N GLY A 385 18.73 12.95 -17.58
CA GLY A 385 19.94 12.20 -17.95
C GLY A 385 19.78 11.33 -19.18
N ASN A 386 20.90 10.82 -19.68
CA ASN A 386 21.03 9.98 -20.85
C ASN A 386 21.91 8.74 -20.57
N THR A 387 22.01 7.82 -21.52
CA THR A 387 22.75 6.55 -21.37
C THR A 387 24.26 6.68 -21.08
N LYS A 388 24.85 7.87 -21.20
CA LYS A 388 26.24 8.13 -20.78
C LYS A 388 26.35 8.53 -19.31
N ASP A 389 25.25 8.91 -18.68
CA ASP A 389 25.21 9.34 -17.28
C ASP A 389 25.15 8.12 -16.34
N ASN A 390 25.92 8.18 -15.26
CA ASN A 390 25.89 7.15 -14.24
C ASN A 390 24.81 7.45 -13.19
N ILE A 391 23.56 7.11 -13.50
CA ILE A 391 22.42 7.30 -12.59
C ILE A 391 22.24 6.06 -11.70
N PRO A 392 22.40 6.19 -10.37
CA PRO A 392 22.35 5.04 -9.47
C PRO A 392 20.92 4.51 -9.31
N ASN A 393 20.84 3.21 -9.02
CA ASN A 393 19.59 2.57 -8.62
C ASN A 393 19.12 3.06 -7.26
N LEU A 394 17.80 3.23 -7.11
CA LEU A 394 17.20 3.40 -5.78
C LEU A 394 17.17 2.04 -5.09
N ASN A 395 18.18 1.80 -4.26
CA ASN A 395 18.29 0.59 -3.46
C ASN A 395 17.67 0.80 -2.07
N VAL A 396 16.87 -0.17 -1.64
CA VAL A 396 16.27 -0.17 -0.30
C VAL A 396 16.78 -1.35 0.50
N ASN A 397 16.99 -1.12 1.80
CA ASN A 397 17.44 -2.19 2.70
C ASN A 397 16.31 -3.17 2.97
N TYR A 398 15.08 -2.68 3.12
CA TYR A 398 13.89 -3.49 3.34
C TYR A 398 12.72 -2.96 2.53
N ALA A 399 12.00 -3.85 1.86
CA ALA A 399 10.67 -3.59 1.31
C ALA A 399 9.75 -4.76 1.59
N LEU A 400 8.59 -4.48 2.16
CA LEU A 400 7.56 -5.47 2.42
C LEU A 400 6.72 -5.59 1.15
N ARG A 401 6.57 -6.80 0.61
CA ARG A 401 5.62 -7.08 -0.45
C ARG A 401 4.29 -7.49 0.19
N SER A 402 3.22 -6.87 -0.26
CA SER A 402 1.87 -7.38 -0.05
C SER A 402 1.23 -7.65 -1.40
N GLY A 403 0.63 -8.84 -1.59
CA GLY A 403 0.11 -9.36 -2.85
C GLY A 403 -0.38 -8.32 -3.86
N GLU A 404 -1.64 -7.91 -3.74
CA GLU A 404 -2.31 -6.92 -4.61
C GLU A 404 -1.80 -5.49 -4.43
N ASN A 405 -1.44 -5.13 -3.19
CA ASN A 405 -1.25 -3.75 -2.79
C ASN A 405 0.18 -3.24 -2.99
N GLY A 406 1.10 -4.12 -3.38
CA GLY A 406 2.40 -3.70 -3.86
C GLY A 406 3.55 -3.76 -2.84
N LEU A 407 4.51 -2.85 -2.99
CA LEU A 407 5.69 -2.71 -2.14
C LEU A 407 5.52 -1.58 -1.12
N PHE A 408 5.84 -1.88 0.14
CA PHE A 408 5.69 -1.00 1.29
C PHE A 408 7.03 -0.82 1.99
N SER A 409 7.29 0.40 2.46
CA SER A 409 8.31 0.60 3.49
C SER A 409 7.81 0.01 4.82
N LEU A 410 8.73 -0.16 5.76
CA LEU A 410 8.36 -0.56 7.14
C LEU A 410 7.42 0.48 7.77
N ASP A 411 7.64 1.77 7.51
CA ASP A 411 6.84 2.85 8.06
C ASP A 411 5.43 2.92 7.44
N ASN A 412 5.31 2.65 6.14
CA ASN A 412 4.02 2.48 5.47
C ASN A 412 3.22 1.35 6.13
N ALA A 413 3.82 0.17 6.30
CA ALA A 413 3.14 -0.95 6.96
C ALA A 413 2.77 -0.60 8.41
N TYR A 414 3.66 0.05 9.17
CA TYR A 414 3.34 0.44 10.54
C TYR A 414 2.12 1.38 10.59
N ALA A 415 2.11 2.41 9.75
CA ALA A 415 1.01 3.38 9.69
C ALA A 415 -0.31 2.73 9.27
N LEU A 416 -0.26 1.89 8.23
CA LEU A 416 -1.44 1.24 7.70
C LEU A 416 -2.00 0.22 8.66
N TYR A 417 -1.19 -0.64 9.27
CA TYR A 417 -1.69 -1.71 10.13
C TYR A 417 -2.26 -1.19 11.44
N LEU A 418 -1.88 0.01 11.88
CA LEU A 418 -2.50 0.63 13.06
C LEU A 418 -3.87 1.17 12.72
N ASN A 419 -3.99 1.82 11.58
CA ASN A 419 -5.24 2.43 11.14
C ASN A 419 -6.18 1.42 10.51
N MET A 420 -5.64 0.38 9.89
CA MET A 420 -6.38 -0.62 9.16
C MET A 420 -6.37 -1.91 9.97
N LYS A 421 -7.53 -2.31 10.49
CA LYS A 421 -7.80 -3.68 10.95
C LYS A 421 -7.53 -4.66 9.80
N ILE A 422 -6.29 -5.12 9.67
CA ILE A 422 -5.78 -5.93 8.57
C ILE A 422 -5.70 -7.36 9.07
N ALA A 423 -6.55 -8.21 8.49
CA ALA A 423 -6.47 -9.64 8.72
C ALA A 423 -5.19 -10.20 8.13
N SER A 424 -4.50 -10.98 8.95
CA SER A 424 -3.37 -11.78 8.49
C SER A 424 -3.81 -12.80 7.45
N GLN A 425 -2.88 -13.24 6.61
CA GLN A 425 -3.14 -14.33 5.67
C GLN A 425 -3.51 -15.62 6.42
N GLU A 426 -2.98 -15.84 7.63
CA GLU A 426 -3.21 -17.00 8.50
C GLU A 426 -4.66 -17.04 9.00
N GLU A 427 -5.19 -15.93 9.52
CA GLU A 427 -6.59 -15.83 9.96
C GLU A 427 -7.56 -16.10 8.83
N LEU A 428 -7.31 -15.49 7.66
CA LEU A 428 -8.16 -15.65 6.48
C LEU A 428 -8.09 -17.09 5.94
N ALA A 429 -6.88 -17.63 5.82
CA ALA A 429 -6.65 -19.01 5.41
C ALA A 429 -7.36 -19.99 6.36
N HIS A 430 -7.30 -19.75 7.67
CA HIS A 430 -7.95 -20.61 8.66
C HIS A 430 -9.46 -20.71 8.45
N VAL A 431 -10.14 -19.59 8.17
CA VAL A 431 -11.58 -19.58 7.87
C VAL A 431 -11.88 -20.41 6.62
N LEU A 432 -11.12 -20.21 5.54
CA LEU A 432 -11.31 -20.92 4.27
C LEU A 432 -11.01 -22.42 4.43
N VAL A 433 -9.89 -22.78 5.05
CA VAL A 433 -9.44 -24.17 5.23
C VAL A 433 -10.36 -24.94 6.16
N SER A 434 -10.82 -24.31 7.24
CA SER A 434 -11.83 -24.90 8.13
C SER A 434 -13.09 -25.26 7.35
N ASN A 435 -13.56 -24.36 6.49
CA ASN A 435 -14.75 -24.61 5.67
C ASN A 435 -14.53 -25.71 4.62
N ALA A 436 -13.36 -25.74 3.97
CA ALA A 436 -13.02 -26.76 2.99
C ALA A 436 -12.94 -28.17 3.57
N LEU A 437 -12.36 -28.31 4.77
CA LEU A 437 -12.22 -29.61 5.42
C LEU A 437 -13.51 -30.03 6.12
N LEU A 438 -14.08 -29.15 6.94
CA LEU A 438 -15.12 -29.48 7.92
C LEU A 438 -16.53 -29.01 7.53
N GLY A 439 -16.65 -28.17 6.49
CA GLY A 439 -17.88 -27.42 6.23
C GLY A 439 -18.03 -26.21 7.17
N ASP A 440 -19.10 -25.45 6.98
CA ASP A 440 -19.36 -24.31 7.87
C ASP A 440 -19.90 -24.78 9.23
N ASP A 441 -19.48 -24.11 10.30
CA ASP A 441 -19.91 -24.47 11.65
C ASP A 441 -21.38 -24.10 11.84
N GLN A 442 -22.28 -25.08 11.91
CA GLN A 442 -23.72 -24.80 12.06
C GLN A 442 -24.08 -24.08 13.37
N GLN A 443 -23.23 -24.15 14.40
CA GLN A 443 -23.45 -23.46 15.68
C GLN A 443 -23.00 -22.00 15.64
N LYS A 444 -21.98 -21.70 14.83
CA LYS A 444 -21.45 -20.35 14.64
C LYS A 444 -20.90 -20.22 13.21
N PRO A 445 -21.78 -20.10 12.20
CA PRO A 445 -21.36 -20.11 10.82
C PRO A 445 -20.52 -18.88 10.54
N TRP A 446 -19.45 -19.07 9.76
CA TRP A 446 -18.63 -17.97 9.28
C TRP A 446 -19.36 -17.18 8.21
N PHE A 447 -20.11 -17.88 7.36
CA PHE A 447 -20.82 -17.30 6.22
C PHE A 447 -22.30 -17.16 6.54
N ASP A 448 -22.88 -16.03 6.17
CA ASP A 448 -24.32 -15.83 6.29
C ASP A 448 -25.10 -16.68 5.26
N ARG A 449 -26.43 -16.54 5.26
CA ARG A 449 -27.32 -17.25 4.31
C ARG A 449 -27.06 -16.92 2.83
N HIS A 450 -26.34 -15.84 2.56
CA HIS A 450 -25.95 -15.40 1.22
C HIS A 450 -24.54 -15.87 0.85
N GLY A 451 -23.89 -16.65 1.72
CA GLY A 451 -22.53 -17.13 1.53
C GLY A 451 -21.49 -16.04 1.78
N ILE A 452 -21.81 -14.98 2.52
CA ILE A 452 -20.90 -13.85 2.74
C ILE A 452 -20.37 -13.87 4.18
N CYS A 453 -19.05 -13.77 4.33
CA CYS A 453 -18.38 -13.56 5.60
C CYS A 453 -17.65 -12.22 5.57
N TYR A 454 -18.18 -11.19 6.24
CA TYR A 454 -17.42 -9.95 6.48
C TYR A 454 -16.49 -10.15 7.67
N TYR A 455 -15.21 -10.43 7.39
CA TYR A 455 -14.24 -10.72 8.43
C TYR A 455 -13.87 -9.45 9.20
N THR A 456 -14.13 -9.46 10.51
CA THR A 456 -14.01 -8.28 11.41
C THR A 456 -13.09 -8.50 12.62
N GLN A 457 -12.58 -9.71 12.82
CA GLN A 457 -11.61 -10.04 13.87
C GLN A 457 -10.21 -9.62 13.41
N THR A 458 -9.36 -9.07 14.28
CA THR A 458 -7.90 -9.31 14.24
C THR A 458 -7.22 -8.96 15.57
N ASP A 459 -6.61 -9.93 16.24
CA ASP A 459 -5.51 -9.68 17.19
C ASP A 459 -4.15 -9.60 16.45
N ASN A 460 -4.10 -9.92 15.15
CA ASN A 460 -2.84 -10.05 14.41
C ASN A 460 -2.12 -8.77 13.98
N SER A 461 -2.79 -7.62 13.92
CA SER A 461 -2.04 -6.35 13.85
C SER A 461 -1.02 -6.27 14.98
N SER A 462 -1.34 -6.80 16.18
CA SER A 462 -0.39 -6.88 17.31
C SER A 462 0.82 -7.76 17.02
N LEU A 463 0.68 -8.88 16.30
CA LEU A 463 1.81 -9.73 15.90
C LEU A 463 2.68 -9.06 14.83
N VAL A 464 2.08 -8.34 13.88
CA VAL A 464 2.84 -7.53 12.92
C VAL A 464 3.60 -6.42 13.64
N PHE A 465 3.00 -5.73 14.62
CA PHE A 465 3.73 -4.77 15.45
C PHE A 465 4.82 -5.43 16.28
N ALA A 466 4.57 -6.63 16.83
CA ALA A 466 5.60 -7.38 17.53
C ALA A 466 6.77 -7.71 16.59
N LEU A 467 6.51 -8.10 15.33
CA LEU A 467 7.55 -8.30 14.32
C LEU A 467 8.32 -7.00 14.04
N LEU A 468 7.60 -5.90 13.78
CA LEU A 468 8.19 -4.60 13.45
C LEU A 468 9.02 -4.03 14.62
N ASN A 469 8.56 -4.21 15.85
CA ASN A 469 9.18 -3.66 17.05
C ASN A 469 10.29 -4.55 17.63
N ASN A 470 10.15 -5.88 17.57
CA ASN A 470 11.12 -6.80 18.20
C ASN A 470 12.36 -7.05 17.32
N ARG A 471 12.35 -6.66 16.04
CA ARG A 471 13.51 -6.80 15.14
C ARG A 471 14.36 -5.53 15.17
N LYS A 472 15.57 -5.65 15.75
CA LYS A 472 16.52 -4.53 15.90
C LYS A 472 16.87 -3.88 14.56
N GLU A 473 16.93 -4.66 13.49
CA GLU A 473 17.25 -4.22 12.14
C GLU A 473 16.15 -3.31 11.58
N PHE A 474 14.89 -3.66 11.81
CA PHE A 474 13.74 -2.85 11.40
C PHE A 474 13.70 -1.55 12.17
N ARG A 475 13.95 -1.62 13.47
CA ARG A 475 14.04 -0.42 14.30
C ARG A 475 15.15 0.53 13.86
N ARG A 476 16.32 -0.01 13.51
CA ARG A 476 17.44 0.77 12.94
C ARG A 476 17.04 1.42 11.62
N TYR A 477 16.34 0.70 10.75
CA TYR A 477 15.84 1.26 9.49
C TYR A 477 14.88 2.43 9.73
N GLN A 478 13.87 2.26 10.59
CA GLN A 478 12.86 3.30 10.85
C GLN A 478 13.47 4.58 11.45
N THR A 479 14.55 4.45 12.24
CA THR A 479 15.25 5.57 12.88
C THR A 479 16.48 6.07 12.12
N SER A 480 16.79 5.49 10.95
CA SER A 480 17.92 5.89 10.11
C SER A 480 17.66 7.22 9.40
N ALA A 481 18.71 8.05 9.27
CA ALA A 481 18.70 9.26 8.46
C ALA A 481 18.61 9.01 6.95
N PHE A 482 19.06 7.85 6.48
CA PHE A 482 19.31 7.62 5.04
C PHE A 482 18.34 6.64 4.39
N SER A 483 17.45 6.04 5.17
CA SER A 483 16.44 5.11 4.67
C SER A 483 15.25 5.84 4.03
N THR A 484 14.78 5.34 2.89
CA THR A 484 13.54 5.78 2.26
C THR A 484 12.33 5.41 3.10
N LYS A 485 11.51 6.40 3.48
CA LYS A 485 10.38 6.23 4.42
C LYS A 485 9.07 5.80 3.76
N ALA A 486 8.88 6.04 2.47
CA ALA A 486 7.71 5.60 1.73
C ALA A 486 8.07 5.23 0.28
N PHE A 487 7.26 4.36 -0.34
CA PHE A 487 7.37 3.97 -1.74
C PHE A 487 6.09 4.35 -2.51
N GLN A 488 6.19 4.35 -3.85
CA GLN A 488 5.17 4.85 -4.78
C GLN A 488 3.79 4.14 -4.74
N GLU A 489 3.71 2.92 -4.20
CA GLU A 489 2.61 1.99 -4.54
C GLU A 489 1.28 2.23 -3.77
N LEU A 490 1.27 3.09 -2.74
CA LEU A 490 0.15 3.17 -1.80
C LEU A 490 -1.01 4.14 -2.12
N GLY A 491 -1.02 4.76 -3.29
CA GLY A 491 -2.13 5.62 -3.74
C GLY A 491 -2.36 6.92 -2.95
N SER A 492 -1.87 7.07 -1.71
CA SER A 492 -1.93 8.33 -0.96
C SER A 492 -0.60 9.08 -1.01
N SER A 493 -0.49 10.06 -1.93
CA SER A 493 0.68 10.93 -2.04
C SER A 493 0.90 11.77 -0.77
N LYS A 494 -0.16 12.17 -0.06
CA LYS A 494 -0.07 12.92 1.21
C LYS A 494 0.58 12.09 2.31
N HIS A 495 0.13 10.85 2.50
CA HIS A 495 0.71 9.93 3.46
C HIS A 495 2.20 9.69 3.19
N GLN A 496 2.54 9.42 1.93
CA GLN A 496 3.93 9.21 1.51
C GLN A 496 4.79 10.46 1.80
N ALA A 497 4.24 11.65 1.53
CA ALA A 497 4.94 12.91 1.76
C ALA A 497 5.20 13.21 3.24
N GLU A 498 4.26 12.91 4.14
CA GLU A 498 4.43 13.06 5.59
C GLU A 498 5.48 12.08 6.14
N LEU A 499 5.50 10.83 5.66
CA LEU A 499 6.56 9.88 5.99
C LEU A 499 7.95 10.38 5.54
N HIS A 500 8.04 10.97 4.35
CA HIS A 500 9.28 11.61 3.88
C HIS A 500 9.64 12.85 4.70
N MET A 501 8.67 13.63 5.17
CA MET A 501 8.88 14.75 6.09
C MET A 501 9.50 14.26 7.41
N HIS A 502 8.95 13.21 8.03
CA HIS A 502 9.56 12.57 9.21
C HIS A 502 11.00 12.13 8.93
N GLY A 503 11.27 11.54 7.76
CA GLY A 503 12.61 11.15 7.33
C GLY A 503 13.59 12.32 7.23
N LEU A 504 13.15 13.46 6.68
CA LEU A 504 13.97 14.68 6.59
C LEU A 504 14.24 15.31 7.95
N PHE A 505 13.30 15.23 8.90
CA PHE A 505 13.55 15.62 10.29
C PHE A 505 14.62 14.75 10.94
N ILE A 506 14.58 13.42 10.74
CA ILE A 506 15.61 12.50 11.25
C ILE A 506 16.97 12.84 10.63
N LEU A 507 17.03 13.04 9.32
CA LEU A 507 18.24 13.42 8.61
C LEU A 507 18.83 14.73 9.16
N MET A 508 18.02 15.79 9.23
CA MET A 508 18.44 17.09 9.75
C MET A 508 18.93 16.97 11.20
N HIS A 509 18.18 16.29 12.08
CA HIS A 509 18.53 16.11 13.48
C HIS A 509 19.85 15.35 13.64
N LYS A 510 20.04 14.25 12.91
CA LYS A 510 21.28 13.47 12.96
C LYS A 510 22.47 14.28 12.46
N LEU A 511 22.33 15.03 11.37
CA LEU A 511 23.41 15.87 10.84
C LEU A 511 23.78 17.02 11.79
N ARG A 512 22.81 17.66 12.44
CA ARG A 512 23.06 18.73 13.42
C ARG A 512 23.73 18.24 14.70
N ASN A 513 23.50 16.98 15.06
CA ASN A 513 24.09 16.35 16.24
C ASN A 513 25.35 15.52 15.94
N LEU A 514 25.89 15.61 14.72
CA LEU A 514 27.19 15.03 14.41
C LEU A 514 28.28 15.73 15.21
N ASN A 515 29.06 14.97 15.98
CA ASN A 515 30.13 15.52 16.81
C ASN A 515 31.43 15.70 15.99
N PRO A 516 31.87 16.94 15.70
CA PRO A 516 33.06 17.19 14.89
C PRO A 516 34.36 16.64 15.50
N LYS A 517 34.43 16.62 16.84
CA LYS A 517 35.58 16.08 17.56
C LYS A 517 35.65 14.57 17.38
N GLN A 518 34.52 13.90 17.50
CA GLN A 518 34.44 12.45 17.30
C GLN A 518 34.81 12.05 15.87
N ILE A 519 34.38 12.82 14.86
CA ILE A 519 34.81 12.62 13.47
C ILE A 519 36.34 12.71 13.36
N SER A 520 36.94 13.72 13.98
CA SER A 520 38.40 13.92 13.95
C SER A 520 39.16 12.77 14.66
N ASP A 521 38.63 12.27 15.76
CA ASP A 521 39.28 11.27 16.61
C ASP A 521 39.10 9.82 16.09
N GLN A 522 37.96 9.50 15.48
CA GLN A 522 37.59 8.11 15.14
C GLN A 522 37.72 7.75 13.66
N ILE A 523 37.67 8.73 12.75
CA ILE A 523 37.77 8.48 11.30
C ILE A 523 39.24 8.29 10.91
N THR A 524 39.73 7.06 11.11
CA THR A 524 41.14 6.68 10.93
C THR A 524 41.39 5.77 9.71
N SER A 525 40.36 5.42 8.97
CA SER A 525 40.43 4.57 7.77
C SER A 525 39.55 5.09 6.63
N LYS A 526 39.69 4.49 5.45
CA LYS A 526 38.85 4.81 4.28
C LYS A 526 37.45 4.20 4.48
N TYR A 527 36.42 5.04 4.57
CA TYR A 527 35.02 4.60 4.65
C TYR A 527 34.39 4.49 3.27
N LYS A 528 33.60 3.44 3.06
CA LYS A 528 32.61 3.34 1.98
C LYS A 528 31.34 4.09 2.38
N GLU A 529 30.53 4.48 1.40
CA GLU A 529 29.29 5.22 1.67
C GLU A 529 28.37 4.52 2.69
N GLN A 530 28.20 3.19 2.59
CA GLN A 530 27.40 2.44 3.54
C GLN A 530 27.95 2.48 4.98
N GLU A 531 29.27 2.42 5.13
CA GLU A 531 29.94 2.52 6.43
C GLU A 531 29.78 3.94 7.01
N VAL A 532 29.74 4.98 6.17
CA VAL A 532 29.43 6.35 6.61
C VAL A 532 28.00 6.45 7.14
N LYS A 533 27.01 5.88 6.41
CA LYS A 533 25.61 5.87 6.86
C LYS A 533 25.45 5.20 8.22
N GLU A 534 26.04 4.02 8.37
CA GLU A 534 26.02 3.25 9.62
C GLU A 534 26.73 3.99 10.75
N TRP A 535 27.87 4.62 10.47
CA TRP A 535 28.60 5.41 11.46
C TRP A 535 27.77 6.59 11.96
N VAL A 536 27.13 7.34 11.06
CA VAL A 536 26.26 8.47 11.44
C VAL A 536 25.08 7.98 12.27
N ASP A 537 24.37 6.94 11.82
CA ASP A 537 23.20 6.43 12.53
C ASP A 537 23.53 5.90 13.93
N PHE A 538 24.72 5.31 14.11
CA PHE A 538 25.19 4.77 15.38
C PHE A 538 25.71 5.84 16.35
N ASN A 539 26.37 6.88 15.84
CA ASN A 539 27.06 7.89 16.66
C ASN A 539 26.27 9.18 16.88
N THR A 540 25.03 9.25 16.39
CA THR A 540 24.14 10.39 16.64
C THR A 540 22.87 9.94 17.35
N PRO A 541 22.28 10.80 18.21
CA PRO A 541 21.02 10.48 18.87
C PRO A 541 19.91 10.14 17.86
N LYS A 542 18.92 9.38 18.34
CA LYS A 542 17.67 9.19 17.62
C LYS A 542 16.85 10.47 17.81
N LEU A 543 16.09 10.85 16.79
CA LEU A 543 15.14 11.93 16.92
C LEU A 543 14.05 11.55 17.94
N LEU A 544 13.83 12.40 18.93
CA LEU A 544 12.79 12.28 19.93
C LEU A 544 11.58 13.15 19.56
N ILE A 545 10.42 12.86 20.15
CA ILE A 545 9.23 13.72 20.03
C ILE A 545 9.54 15.09 20.65
N GLU A 546 10.22 15.08 21.79
CA GLU A 546 10.66 16.22 22.59
C GLU A 546 11.58 17.16 21.77
N ASP A 547 12.46 16.61 20.92
CA ASP A 547 13.31 17.40 20.01
C ASP A 547 12.47 18.20 19.01
N VAL A 548 11.41 17.60 18.47
CA VAL A 548 10.51 18.29 17.54
C VAL A 548 9.71 19.38 18.24
N VAL A 549 9.29 19.15 19.49
CA VAL A 549 8.67 20.18 20.33
C VAL A 549 9.62 21.35 20.55
N GLU A 550 10.89 21.08 20.84
CA GLU A 550 11.91 22.12 21.01
C GLU A 550 12.16 22.90 19.72
N TYR A 551 12.35 22.21 18.59
CA TYR A 551 12.48 22.86 17.28
C TYR A 551 11.25 23.69 16.91
N GLY A 552 10.06 23.24 17.31
CA GLY A 552 8.79 23.91 17.07
C GLY A 552 8.62 25.26 17.79
N LYS A 553 9.47 25.58 18.78
CA LYS A 553 9.45 26.88 19.47
C LYS A 553 9.92 28.03 18.57
N ASP A 554 10.78 27.75 17.60
CA ASP A 554 11.25 28.72 16.60
C ASP A 554 11.15 28.14 15.18
N ILE A 555 9.95 28.25 14.62
CA ILE A 555 9.63 27.76 13.27
C ILE A 555 10.46 28.46 12.19
N THR A 556 10.84 29.73 12.39
CA THR A 556 11.66 30.46 11.42
C THR A 556 13.07 29.89 11.37
N SER A 557 13.70 29.65 12.53
CA SER A 557 15.00 28.98 12.58
C SER A 557 14.96 27.54 12.09
N LEU A 558 13.85 26.83 12.33
CA LEU A 558 13.65 25.47 11.80
C LEU A 558 13.54 25.48 10.26
N ALA A 559 12.73 26.38 9.69
CA ALA A 559 12.62 26.55 8.25
C ALA A 559 13.97 26.90 7.62
N LYS A 560 14.73 27.80 8.27
CA LYS A 560 16.09 28.11 7.84
C LYS A 560 17.01 26.89 7.88
N SER A 561 16.89 26.03 8.89
CA SER A 561 17.71 24.81 8.99
C SER A 561 17.48 23.84 7.82
N PHE A 562 16.26 23.78 7.29
CA PHE A 562 15.96 23.03 6.07
C PHE A 562 16.42 23.76 4.81
N SER A 563 16.24 25.09 4.74
CA SER A 563 16.78 25.91 3.66
C SER A 563 18.30 25.72 3.50
N ASP A 564 19.04 25.79 4.63
CA ASP A 564 20.48 25.54 4.68
C ASP A 564 20.83 24.10 4.27
N LEU A 565 20.01 23.11 4.62
CA LEU A 565 20.20 21.70 4.22
C LEU A 565 20.10 21.52 2.70
N PHE A 566 19.11 22.14 2.05
CA PHE A 566 18.93 22.07 0.59
C PHE A 566 19.91 22.96 -0.18
N ALA A 567 20.51 23.95 0.48
CA ALA A 567 21.56 24.78 -0.08
C ALA A 567 22.94 24.09 -0.16
N ILE A 568 23.12 22.90 0.43
CA ILE A 568 24.39 22.16 0.40
C ILE A 568 24.69 21.70 -1.03
N ARG A 569 25.74 22.26 -1.66
CA ARG A 569 26.20 21.89 -3.01
C ARG A 569 27.57 21.22 -3.04
N SER A 570 28.28 21.21 -1.92
CA SER A 570 29.63 20.67 -1.79
C SER A 570 29.87 19.95 -0.45
N LEU A 571 30.98 19.21 -0.35
CA LEU A 571 31.39 18.59 0.91
C LEU A 571 31.81 19.65 1.95
N GLU A 572 32.29 20.82 1.50
CA GLU A 572 32.64 21.95 2.35
C GLU A 572 31.39 22.58 2.98
N ASP A 573 30.31 22.73 2.20
CA ASP A 573 29.03 23.23 2.71
C ASP A 573 28.44 22.27 3.74
N LEU A 574 28.53 20.96 3.48
CA LEU A 574 28.11 19.94 4.43
C LEU A 574 28.94 19.97 5.72
N ALA A 575 30.25 20.11 5.62
CA ALA A 575 31.11 20.24 6.80
C ALA A 575 30.71 21.45 7.65
N LYS A 576 30.46 22.61 7.02
CA LYS A 576 29.95 23.81 7.71
C LYS A 576 28.59 23.56 8.37
N TYR A 577 27.66 22.93 7.65
CA TYR A 577 26.32 22.60 8.17
C TYR A 577 26.39 21.72 9.42
N THR A 578 27.30 20.74 9.44
CA THR A 578 27.55 19.87 10.61
C THR A 578 28.39 20.53 11.72
N GLY A 579 28.78 21.79 11.56
CA GLY A 579 29.61 22.52 12.54
C GLY A 579 31.08 22.11 12.56
N PHE A 580 31.57 21.37 11.56
CA PHE A 580 32.97 20.95 11.48
C PHE A 580 33.88 22.11 11.06
N LYS A 581 34.88 22.41 11.91
CA LYS A 581 35.85 23.50 11.73
C LYS A 581 37.27 23.03 11.41
N GLY A 582 37.49 21.72 11.33
CA GLY A 582 38.79 21.13 11.01
C GLY A 582 39.12 21.20 9.52
N GLU A 583 40.31 20.75 9.17
CA GLU A 583 40.73 20.69 7.77
C GLU A 583 40.22 19.41 7.08
N LEU A 584 39.59 19.54 5.91
CA LEU A 584 39.07 18.41 5.13
C LEU A 584 40.19 17.73 4.33
N LYS A 585 40.99 16.90 5.01
CA LYS A 585 42.09 16.10 4.41
C LYS A 585 41.99 14.62 4.76
N GLY A 586 42.71 13.78 3.99
CA GLY A 586 42.84 12.35 4.25
C GLY A 586 41.51 11.60 4.40
N PHE A 587 41.38 10.85 5.49
CA PHE A 587 40.18 10.05 5.78
C PHE A 587 38.95 10.90 6.10
N ILE A 588 39.13 12.08 6.73
CA ILE A 588 38.04 13.02 7.01
C ILE A 588 37.40 13.50 5.70
N LYS A 589 38.21 13.88 4.70
CA LYS A 589 37.70 14.24 3.37
C LYS A 589 36.95 13.07 2.72
N THR A 590 37.45 11.85 2.88
CA THR A 590 36.78 10.64 2.36
C THR A 590 35.43 10.42 3.03
N PHE A 591 35.36 10.59 4.35
CA PHE A 591 34.12 10.49 5.11
C PHE A 591 33.09 11.53 4.66
N TYR A 592 33.48 12.80 4.56
CA TYR A 592 32.58 13.86 4.10
C TYR A 592 32.13 13.69 2.65
N ASN A 593 32.98 13.12 1.77
CA ASN A 593 32.56 12.71 0.43
C ASN A 593 31.46 11.65 0.47
N GLY A 594 31.65 10.60 1.29
CA GLY A 594 30.64 9.57 1.49
C GLY A 594 29.35 10.14 2.08
N LEU A 595 29.45 11.05 3.05
CA LEU A 595 28.30 11.69 3.68
C LEU A 595 27.54 12.60 2.70
N PHE A 596 28.26 13.36 1.88
CA PHE A 596 27.67 14.19 0.83
C PHE A 596 26.95 13.35 -0.23
N SER A 597 27.54 12.21 -0.64
CA SER A 597 26.89 11.24 -1.52
C SER A 597 25.61 10.68 -0.90
N ALA A 598 25.67 10.27 0.38
CA ALA A 598 24.52 9.72 1.11
C ALA A 598 23.40 10.76 1.24
N LEU A 599 23.71 11.99 1.67
CA LEU A 599 22.76 13.10 1.78
C LEU A 599 22.07 13.37 0.44
N THR A 600 22.86 13.56 -0.61
CA THR A 600 22.36 13.87 -1.95
C THR A 600 21.46 12.76 -2.47
N THR A 601 21.86 11.50 -2.27
CA THR A 601 21.08 10.32 -2.66
C THR A 601 19.77 10.23 -1.89
N THR A 602 19.76 10.52 -0.59
CA THR A 602 18.54 10.48 0.24
C THR A 602 17.52 11.52 -0.23
N ILE A 603 17.92 12.79 -0.42
CA ILE A 603 17.01 13.85 -0.89
C ILE A 603 16.48 13.55 -2.30
N ARG A 604 17.38 13.12 -3.20
CA ARG A 604 17.01 12.77 -4.59
C ARG A 604 16.10 11.55 -4.67
N SER A 605 16.21 10.61 -3.74
CA SER A 605 15.34 9.43 -3.71
C SER A 605 13.88 9.81 -3.45
N ILE A 606 13.62 10.80 -2.58
CA ILE A 606 12.27 11.30 -2.29
C ILE A 606 11.62 11.87 -3.56
N THR A 607 12.33 12.77 -4.23
CA THR A 607 11.84 13.45 -5.44
C THR A 607 11.77 12.51 -6.65
N SER A 608 12.67 11.52 -6.75
CA SER A 608 12.63 10.49 -7.81
C SER A 608 11.47 9.51 -7.65
N LEU A 609 11.01 9.29 -6.42
CA LEU A 609 9.78 8.55 -6.16
C LEU A 609 8.53 9.36 -6.53
N GLY A 610 8.68 10.65 -6.81
CA GLY A 610 7.63 11.54 -7.27
C GLY A 610 7.00 12.40 -6.17
N THR A 611 7.52 12.36 -4.95
CA THR A 611 7.13 13.26 -3.86
C THR A 611 7.91 14.57 -3.98
N PRO A 612 7.28 15.69 -4.36
CA PRO A 612 7.96 16.98 -4.38
C PRO A 612 8.21 17.51 -2.97
N ILE A 613 9.26 18.30 -2.83
CA ILE A 613 9.60 19.02 -1.61
C ILE A 613 9.39 20.50 -1.86
N ILE A 614 8.58 21.17 -1.02
CA ILE A 614 8.40 22.62 -1.06
C ILE A 614 8.97 23.24 0.21
N TYR A 615 9.80 24.28 0.08
CA TYR A 615 10.44 24.96 1.20
C TYR A 615 10.66 26.43 0.87
N ARG A 616 11.03 27.23 1.89
CA ARG A 616 11.39 28.63 1.70
C ARG A 616 12.90 28.77 1.50
N ASN A 617 13.32 29.29 0.35
CA ASN A 617 14.73 29.50 0.03
C ASN A 617 15.34 30.67 0.83
N ALA A 618 16.63 30.94 0.62
CA ALA A 618 17.36 31.98 1.36
C ALA A 618 16.81 33.39 1.09
N GLU A 619 16.19 33.60 -0.08
CA GLU A 619 15.55 34.83 -0.52
C GLU A 619 14.12 35.00 0.02
N GLY A 620 13.60 34.02 0.76
CA GLY A 620 12.25 34.06 1.32
C GLY A 620 11.15 33.62 0.35
N GLN A 621 11.50 33.07 -0.80
CA GLN A 621 10.56 32.59 -1.81
C GLN A 621 10.30 31.08 -1.68
N ASP A 622 9.10 30.64 -2.04
CA ASP A 622 8.76 29.21 -2.06
C ASP A 622 9.43 28.55 -3.28
N GLU A 623 10.23 27.52 -3.04
CA GLU A 623 10.92 26.71 -4.05
C GLU A 623 10.44 25.26 -3.99
N ILE A 624 10.19 24.66 -5.16
CA ILE A 624 9.75 23.26 -5.28
C ILE A 624 10.83 22.43 -5.96
N LEU A 625 11.27 21.36 -5.32
CA LEU A 625 12.17 20.36 -5.89
C LEU A 625 11.38 19.14 -6.36
N ALA A 626 11.64 18.68 -7.58
CA ALA A 626 10.97 17.52 -8.16
C ALA A 626 11.90 16.66 -9.04
N GLY A 627 11.59 15.36 -9.09
CA GLY A 627 12.16 14.42 -10.05
C GLY A 627 11.35 14.37 -11.35
N PRO A 628 11.63 13.42 -12.26
CA PRO A 628 10.96 13.36 -13.57
C PRO A 628 9.46 13.05 -13.51
N TYR A 629 8.98 12.48 -12.41
CA TYR A 629 7.56 12.21 -12.17
C TYR A 629 7.08 13.05 -10.98
N PHE A 630 5.87 13.60 -11.07
CA PHE A 630 5.25 14.47 -10.09
C PHE A 630 3.92 13.86 -9.63
N ALA A 631 3.97 13.12 -8.53
CA ALA A 631 2.84 12.33 -8.04
C ALA A 631 1.57 13.14 -7.71
N PRO A 632 1.64 14.38 -7.16
CA PRO A 632 0.42 15.13 -6.80
C PRO A 632 -0.54 15.42 -7.95
N LEU A 633 -0.03 15.47 -9.18
CA LEU A 633 -0.82 15.68 -10.41
C LEU A 633 -0.69 14.52 -11.39
N ASP A 634 -0.06 13.41 -10.97
CA ASP A 634 0.19 12.23 -11.80
C ASP A 634 0.83 12.60 -13.17
N LEU A 635 1.85 13.47 -13.11
CA LEU A 635 2.42 14.19 -14.26
C LEU A 635 3.89 13.82 -14.50
N VAL A 636 4.28 13.64 -15.77
CA VAL A 636 5.69 13.60 -16.17
C VAL A 636 6.17 15.02 -16.44
N LEU A 637 7.28 15.43 -15.84
CA LEU A 637 7.83 16.79 -15.98
C LEU A 637 8.70 16.89 -17.23
N GLU A 638 8.06 17.07 -18.38
CA GLU A 638 8.72 17.13 -19.69
C GLU A 638 9.53 18.42 -19.89
N THR A 639 9.01 19.55 -19.39
CA THR A 639 9.61 20.88 -19.53
C THR A 639 9.61 21.64 -18.21
N ASN A 640 10.42 22.71 -18.11
CA ASN A 640 10.40 23.62 -16.97
C ASN A 640 9.05 24.35 -16.76
N PHE A 641 8.13 24.27 -17.72
CA PHE A 641 6.77 24.83 -17.63
C PHE A 641 5.69 23.78 -17.36
N SER A 642 6.00 22.47 -17.37
CA SER A 642 4.97 21.41 -17.33
C SER A 642 4.05 21.50 -16.10
N LEU A 643 4.60 21.79 -14.91
CA LEU A 643 3.81 21.95 -13.69
C LEU A 643 2.91 23.19 -13.77
N LEU A 644 3.48 24.32 -14.17
CA LEU A 644 2.80 25.60 -14.30
C LEU A 644 1.64 25.54 -15.30
N GLU A 645 1.87 24.98 -16.48
CA GLU A 645 0.85 24.81 -17.52
C GLU A 645 -0.29 23.90 -17.03
N LYS A 646 0.03 22.86 -16.26
CA LYS A 646 -1.00 21.97 -15.70
C LYS A 646 -1.85 22.67 -14.64
N ILE A 647 -1.22 23.48 -13.78
CA ILE A 647 -1.91 24.32 -12.80
C ILE A 647 -2.82 25.32 -13.53
N ASP A 648 -2.30 26.04 -14.51
CA ASP A 648 -3.05 27.06 -15.27
C ASP A 648 -4.25 26.44 -16.00
N GLN A 649 -4.09 25.24 -16.58
CA GLN A 649 -5.18 24.50 -17.20
C GLN A 649 -6.30 24.17 -16.20
N ILE A 650 -5.95 23.64 -15.02
CA ILE A 650 -6.94 23.24 -14.00
C ILE A 650 -7.64 24.46 -13.41
N CYS A 651 -6.86 25.50 -13.05
CA CYS A 651 -7.39 26.75 -12.53
C CYS A 651 -8.34 27.42 -13.53
N GLY A 652 -7.97 27.48 -14.81
CA GLY A 652 -8.83 28.04 -15.87
C GLY A 652 -10.13 27.24 -16.07
N LYS A 653 -10.04 25.90 -16.07
CA LYS A 653 -11.21 25.02 -16.25
C LYS A 653 -12.21 25.11 -15.09
N HIS A 654 -11.72 25.27 -13.86
CA HIS A 654 -12.53 25.23 -12.64
C HIS A 654 -12.71 26.60 -11.97
N ASN A 655 -12.25 27.68 -12.60
CA ASN A 655 -12.26 29.05 -12.08
C ASN A 655 -11.70 29.14 -10.65
N LEU A 656 -10.50 28.59 -10.43
CA LEU A 656 -9.82 28.54 -9.14
C LEU A 656 -8.73 29.59 -9.04
N GLU A 657 -8.59 30.19 -7.85
CA GLU A 657 -7.42 31.00 -7.52
C GLU A 657 -6.16 30.14 -7.46
N ARG A 658 -5.09 30.59 -8.13
CA ARG A 658 -3.86 29.80 -8.29
C ARG A 658 -3.21 29.47 -6.95
N GLU A 659 -3.12 30.45 -6.05
CA GLU A 659 -2.49 30.28 -4.74
C GLU A 659 -3.30 29.32 -3.85
N GLU A 660 -4.64 29.42 -3.86
CA GLU A 660 -5.52 28.50 -3.15
C GLU A 660 -5.36 27.07 -3.69
N PHE A 661 -5.29 26.91 -5.01
CA PHE A 661 -5.09 25.60 -5.64
C PHE A 661 -3.72 24.99 -5.31
N ILE A 662 -2.64 25.77 -5.32
CA ILE A 662 -1.30 25.30 -4.92
C ILE A 662 -1.33 24.85 -3.45
N ASN A 663 -1.89 25.67 -2.55
CA ASN A 663 -1.96 25.31 -1.13
C ASN A 663 -2.87 24.10 -0.89
N TRP A 664 -3.97 23.95 -1.64
CA TRP A 664 -4.78 22.74 -1.64
C TRP A 664 -3.99 21.53 -2.14
N LEU A 665 -3.22 21.66 -3.22
CA LEU A 665 -2.39 20.59 -3.78
C LEU A 665 -1.31 20.14 -2.80
N VAL A 666 -0.61 21.09 -2.18
CA VAL A 666 0.41 20.86 -1.15
C VAL A 666 -0.19 20.12 0.05
N CYS A 667 -1.33 20.61 0.54
CA CYS A 667 -1.94 20.09 1.75
C CYS A 667 -2.64 18.73 1.54
N ASN A 668 -3.26 18.51 0.38
CA ASN A 668 -4.16 17.38 0.12
C ASN A 668 -3.54 16.31 -0.79
N ASN A 669 -2.63 16.66 -1.71
CA ASN A 669 -2.16 15.77 -2.79
C ASN A 669 -0.66 15.45 -2.77
N GLY A 670 0.08 15.79 -1.72
CA GLY A 670 1.32 15.08 -1.38
C GLY A 670 2.64 15.78 -1.66
N PHE A 671 2.87 16.88 -0.96
CA PHE A 671 4.17 17.55 -0.87
C PHE A 671 4.78 17.33 0.51
N THR A 672 6.09 17.19 0.57
CA THR A 672 6.82 17.45 1.81
C THR A 672 6.88 18.96 1.98
N ASP A 673 5.97 19.50 2.80
CA ASP A 673 5.84 20.95 3.04
C ASP A 673 6.70 21.40 4.22
N LEU A 674 7.82 22.03 3.90
CA LEU A 674 8.81 22.56 4.84
C LEU A 674 8.74 24.10 4.92
N ARG A 675 7.65 24.70 4.48
CA ARG A 675 7.41 26.14 4.66
C ARG A 675 7.10 26.46 6.13
N PRO A 676 7.39 27.68 6.61
CA PRO A 676 7.21 28.04 8.01
C PRO A 676 5.74 28.18 8.43
N ASN A 677 4.83 28.46 7.50
CA ASN A 677 3.41 28.58 7.82
C ASN A 677 2.72 27.21 7.95
N ALA A 678 1.55 27.19 8.58
CA ALA A 678 0.62 26.07 8.52
C ALA A 678 -0.40 26.33 7.40
N VAL A 679 -0.66 25.34 6.55
CA VAL A 679 -1.82 25.35 5.67
C VAL A 679 -2.88 24.41 6.24
N LEU A 680 -4.07 24.93 6.49
CA LEU A 680 -5.26 24.17 6.87
C LEU A 680 -6.21 24.11 5.67
N ASN A 681 -6.56 22.90 5.26
CA ASN A 681 -7.49 22.63 4.17
C ASN A 681 -8.72 21.89 4.70
N THR A 682 -9.93 22.35 4.38
CA THR A 682 -11.18 21.63 4.65
C THR A 682 -11.87 21.13 3.37
N ALA A 683 -11.36 21.48 2.19
CA ALA A 683 -11.88 21.02 0.90
C ALA A 683 -11.34 19.63 0.55
N LYS A 684 -12.26 18.66 0.45
CA LYS A 684 -11.93 17.31 -0.02
C LYS A 684 -11.59 17.27 -1.49
N THR A 685 -12.26 18.08 -2.32
CA THR A 685 -12.06 18.22 -3.79
C THR A 685 -11.99 19.70 -4.17
N TYR A 686 -11.28 20.02 -5.26
CA TYR A 686 -11.26 21.38 -5.83
C TYR A 686 -12.45 21.65 -6.76
N THR A 687 -13.18 20.62 -7.20
CA THR A 687 -14.23 20.77 -8.23
C THR A 687 -15.43 21.60 -7.78
N GLN A 688 -15.59 21.81 -6.47
CA GLN A 688 -16.66 22.63 -5.86
C GLN A 688 -16.19 24.05 -5.49
N GLY A 689 -14.98 24.44 -5.92
CA GLY A 689 -14.32 25.67 -5.48
C GLY A 689 -13.51 25.46 -4.19
N LEU A 690 -12.57 26.38 -3.94
CA LEU A 690 -11.64 26.33 -2.80
C LEU A 690 -11.76 27.53 -1.85
N THR A 691 -12.53 28.55 -2.21
CA THR A 691 -12.71 29.78 -1.44
C THR A 691 -13.22 29.46 -0.03
N ASP A 692 -12.61 30.09 0.99
CA ASP A 692 -12.84 29.88 2.42
C ASP A 692 -12.49 28.49 2.98
N GLN A 693 -12.07 27.55 2.12
CA GLN A 693 -11.67 26.19 2.52
C GLN A 693 -10.17 26.05 2.79
N ILE A 694 -9.35 26.98 2.28
CA ILE A 694 -7.90 27.02 2.46
C ILE A 694 -7.52 28.17 3.37
N LYS A 695 -6.73 27.89 4.41
CA LYS A 695 -6.24 28.91 5.35
C LYS A 695 -4.75 28.76 5.57
N VAL A 696 -4.01 29.82 5.29
CA VAL A 696 -2.59 29.95 5.65
C VAL A 696 -2.52 30.62 7.03
N ILE A 697 -1.81 30.00 7.95
CA ILE A 697 -1.72 30.42 9.36
C ILE A 697 -0.25 30.53 9.74
N GLU A 698 0.15 31.68 10.29
CA GLU A 698 1.56 31.99 10.55
C GLU A 698 1.95 31.85 12.03
N THR A 699 0.98 31.69 12.94
CA THR A 699 1.25 31.63 14.38
C THR A 699 0.66 30.38 15.03
N SER A 700 1.39 29.82 16.00
CA SER A 700 0.97 28.64 16.75
C SER A 700 -0.37 28.85 17.48
N THR A 701 -0.57 30.03 18.08
CA THR A 701 -1.83 30.38 18.75
C THR A 701 -3.02 30.37 17.80
N ALA A 702 -2.88 30.96 16.61
CA ALA A 702 -3.95 30.96 15.61
C ALA A 702 -4.22 29.55 15.08
N PHE A 703 -3.17 28.74 14.88
CA PHE A 703 -3.29 27.36 14.43
C PHE A 703 -4.03 26.50 15.46
N ARG A 704 -3.62 26.56 16.73
CA ARG A 704 -4.29 25.87 17.85
C ARG A 704 -5.77 26.25 17.94
N LYS A 705 -6.08 27.55 17.82
CA LYS A 705 -7.48 28.03 17.81
C LYS A 705 -8.27 27.47 16.62
N ALA A 706 -7.69 27.46 15.41
CA ALA A 706 -8.36 26.95 14.22
C ALA A 706 -8.68 25.46 14.33
N ILE A 707 -7.72 24.65 14.80
CA ILE A 707 -7.91 23.22 15.01
C ILE A 707 -8.93 22.93 16.12
N ASN A 708 -8.84 23.61 17.26
CA ASN A 708 -9.79 23.40 18.36
C ASN A 708 -11.23 23.76 17.94
N ASN A 709 -11.40 24.78 17.09
CA ASN A 709 -12.71 25.09 16.50
C ASN A 709 -13.22 23.95 15.60
N LEU A 710 -12.37 23.34 14.78
CA LEU A 710 -12.75 22.18 13.95
C LEU A 710 -13.11 20.96 14.82
N LYS A 711 -12.32 20.67 15.85
CA LYS A 711 -12.63 19.61 16.82
C LYS A 711 -13.98 19.81 17.48
N LEU A 712 -14.29 21.03 17.93
CA LEU A 712 -15.59 21.36 18.52
C LEU A 712 -16.75 21.17 17.54
N LYS A 713 -16.54 21.48 16.24
CA LYS A 713 -17.53 21.21 15.19
C LYS A 713 -17.73 19.70 14.98
N ASN A 714 -16.64 18.92 14.91
CA ASN A 714 -16.70 17.46 14.76
C ASN A 714 -17.38 16.79 15.96
N ALA A 715 -17.08 17.21 17.19
CA ALA A 715 -17.69 16.67 18.39
C ALA A 715 -19.21 16.85 18.45
N ARG A 716 -19.76 17.85 17.74
CA ARG A 716 -21.20 18.11 17.63
C ARG A 716 -21.84 17.41 16.44
N ASN A 717 -21.05 16.85 15.54
CA ASN A 717 -21.52 16.25 14.30
C ASN A 717 -21.74 14.74 14.48
N ILE A 718 -23.01 14.32 14.51
CA ILE A 718 -23.41 12.92 14.69
C ILE A 718 -23.43 12.13 13.36
N LYS A 719 -23.17 12.77 12.22
CA LYS A 719 -23.15 12.14 10.90
C LYS A 719 -21.73 11.73 10.50
N GLU A 720 -21.06 12.57 9.72
CA GLU A 720 -19.69 12.36 9.23
C GLU A 720 -18.81 13.52 9.72
N GLU A 721 -17.62 13.22 10.24
CA GLU A 721 -16.66 14.26 10.61
C GLU A 721 -16.33 15.17 9.44
N TYR A 722 -16.17 16.47 9.71
CA TYR A 722 -15.66 17.41 8.73
C TYR A 722 -14.23 17.00 8.35
N HIS A 723 -14.03 16.77 7.06
CA HIS A 723 -12.71 16.55 6.49
C HIS A 723 -11.81 17.76 6.73
N TYR A 724 -10.58 17.51 7.17
CA TYR A 724 -9.53 18.50 7.11
C TYR A 724 -8.16 17.83 6.96
N ASN A 725 -7.22 18.56 6.39
CA ASN A 725 -5.81 18.20 6.30
C ASN A 725 -4.96 19.40 6.70
N THR A 726 -3.76 19.15 7.19
CA THR A 726 -2.79 20.20 7.49
C THR A 726 -1.41 19.93 6.89
N SER A 727 -0.66 20.98 6.59
CA SER A 727 0.73 20.90 6.07
C SER A 727 1.56 22.10 6.50
N GLY A 728 2.88 22.00 6.33
CA GLY A 728 3.85 23.02 6.73
C GLY A 728 4.44 22.77 8.12
N LEU A 729 5.59 23.40 8.41
CA LEU A 729 6.36 23.16 9.63
C LEU A 729 5.59 23.52 10.90
N LEU A 730 4.84 24.62 10.88
CA LEU A 730 4.01 25.02 12.01
C LEU A 730 2.94 23.98 12.32
N ALA A 731 2.28 23.43 11.29
CA ALA A 731 1.27 22.40 11.47
C ALA A 731 1.89 21.09 11.98
N TYR A 732 3.01 20.68 11.37
CA TYR A 732 3.73 19.49 11.78
C TYR A 732 4.18 19.57 13.24
N CYS A 733 4.89 20.63 13.64
CA CYS A 733 5.34 20.78 15.01
C CYS A 733 4.15 20.89 15.97
N GLY A 734 3.08 21.61 15.58
CA GLY A 734 1.86 21.71 16.38
C GLY A 734 1.19 20.36 16.64
N ARG A 735 1.16 19.46 15.64
CA ARG A 735 0.67 18.07 15.81
C ARG A 735 1.52 17.30 16.81
N ILE A 736 2.85 17.39 16.68
CA ILE A 736 3.78 16.65 17.54
C ILE A 736 3.76 17.19 18.98
N THR A 737 3.64 18.51 19.16
CA THR A 737 3.41 19.11 20.48
C THR A 737 2.11 18.62 21.11
N GLY A 738 1.01 18.62 20.35
CA GLY A 738 -0.27 18.10 20.85
C GLY A 738 -0.20 16.61 21.21
N LEU A 739 0.55 15.81 20.44
CA LEU A 739 0.81 14.40 20.77
C LEU A 739 1.65 14.27 22.05
N HIS A 740 2.71 15.07 22.19
CA HIS A 740 3.57 15.10 23.37
C HIS A 740 2.77 15.43 24.65
N GLU A 741 1.96 16.49 24.62
CA GLU A 741 1.07 16.88 25.73
C GLU A 741 0.16 15.71 26.16
N GLN A 742 -0.31 14.89 25.20
CA GLN A 742 -1.11 13.70 25.50
C GLN A 742 -0.28 12.55 26.09
N LEU A 743 0.95 12.35 25.61
CA LEU A 743 1.85 11.31 26.11
C LEU A 743 2.28 11.59 27.56
N GLU A 744 2.51 12.84 27.95
CA GLU A 744 2.82 13.24 29.33
C GLU A 744 1.73 12.85 30.33
N GLN A 745 0.47 12.74 29.88
CA GLN A 745 -0.64 12.27 30.70
C GLN A 745 -0.70 10.72 30.80
N PHE A 746 0.35 10.00 30.42
CA PHE A 746 0.39 8.53 30.55
C PHE A 746 0.49 8.13 32.01
N ASN A 747 -0.62 7.62 32.55
CA ASN A 747 -0.68 7.15 33.93
C ASN A 747 -0.66 5.62 33.98
N ILE A 748 0.46 5.05 34.44
CA ILE A 748 0.67 3.59 34.58
C ILE A 748 -0.30 2.97 35.58
N SER A 749 -0.75 3.72 36.60
CA SER A 749 -1.66 3.20 37.63
C SER A 749 -3.08 2.91 37.11
N LEU A 750 -3.46 3.49 35.97
CA LEU A 750 -4.73 3.22 35.30
C LEU A 750 -4.68 1.99 34.38
N GLY A 751 -3.55 1.28 34.33
CA GLY A 751 -3.37 0.06 33.55
C GLY A 751 -3.62 0.27 32.06
N THR A 752 -4.46 -0.57 31.47
CA THR A 752 -4.73 -0.57 30.03
C THR A 752 -5.52 0.65 29.55
N TYR A 753 -6.05 1.50 30.45
CA TYR A 753 -6.87 2.67 30.10
C TYR A 753 -6.16 3.62 29.11
N ASN A 754 -4.83 3.70 29.19
CA ASN A 754 -3.98 4.47 28.28
C ASN A 754 -3.21 3.59 27.28
N GLY A 755 -3.72 2.42 26.90
CA GLY A 755 -2.97 1.38 26.19
C GLY A 755 -2.29 1.82 24.88
N TRP A 756 -2.84 2.79 24.16
CA TRP A 756 -2.23 3.32 22.94
C TRP A 756 -0.93 4.10 23.20
N LYS A 757 -0.79 4.76 24.37
CA LYS A 757 0.43 5.51 24.74
C LYS A 757 1.61 4.54 24.89
N ALA A 758 1.33 3.30 25.30
CA ALA A 758 2.34 2.24 25.40
C ALA A 758 2.88 1.77 24.04
N LEU A 759 2.28 2.20 22.91
CA LEU A 759 2.86 1.97 21.58
C LEU A 759 4.13 2.82 21.35
N PHE A 760 4.31 3.89 22.12
CA PHE A 760 5.43 4.81 21.97
C PHE A 760 6.64 4.29 22.72
N PRO A 761 7.72 3.94 22.01
CA PRO A 761 8.94 3.46 22.62
C PRO A 761 9.71 4.61 23.26
N ILE A 762 10.17 4.38 24.48
CA ILE A 762 10.96 5.32 25.25
C ILE A 762 12.46 4.97 25.23
N ASP A 763 13.31 5.96 25.43
CA ASP A 763 14.74 5.76 25.70
C ASP A 763 15.02 5.54 27.20
N ASP A 764 16.30 5.46 27.57
CA ASP A 764 16.73 5.24 28.97
C ASP A 764 16.42 6.44 29.90
N HIS A 765 15.95 7.55 29.34
CA HIS A 765 15.58 8.79 30.04
C HIS A 765 14.07 9.04 29.99
N GLU A 766 13.27 8.03 29.62
CA GLU A 766 11.82 8.12 29.48
C GLU A 766 11.32 9.07 28.37
N ASN A 767 12.20 9.49 27.45
CA ASN A 767 11.81 10.32 26.30
C ASN A 767 11.30 9.46 25.15
N HIS A 768 10.35 9.97 24.36
CA HIS A 768 9.70 9.20 23.31
C HIS A 768 10.45 9.24 21.99
N ILE A 769 10.87 8.08 21.50
CA ILE A 769 11.56 7.97 20.20
C ILE A 769 10.56 8.17 19.06
N LEU A 770 10.84 9.12 18.17
CA LEU A 770 10.01 9.37 16.99
C LEU A 770 10.08 8.21 16.00
N ILE A 771 8.92 7.65 15.66
CA ILE A 771 8.79 6.60 14.65
C ILE A 771 7.84 7.03 13.54
N PRO A 772 8.35 7.24 12.30
CA PRO A 772 7.56 7.83 11.22
C PRO A 772 6.19 7.16 11.04
N GLY A 773 6.16 5.83 10.93
CA GLY A 773 4.89 5.12 10.72
C GLY A 773 3.91 5.19 11.91
N LEU A 774 4.41 5.30 13.14
CA LEU A 774 3.56 5.44 14.34
C LEU A 774 2.98 6.86 14.44
N ILE A 775 3.81 7.88 14.21
CA ILE A 775 3.39 9.29 14.21
C ILE A 775 2.35 9.53 13.11
N GLU A 776 2.62 9.02 11.92
CA GLU A 776 1.72 9.14 10.80
C GLU A 776 0.41 8.38 11.04
N ALA A 777 0.44 7.27 11.78
CA ALA A 777 -0.78 6.61 12.22
C ALA A 777 -1.63 7.53 13.11
N MET A 778 -1.00 8.24 14.05
CA MET A 778 -1.72 9.18 14.91
C MET A 778 -2.29 10.36 14.13
N ARG A 779 -1.58 10.88 13.11
CA ARG A 779 -2.12 11.92 12.22
C ARG A 779 -3.39 11.43 11.53
N HIS A 780 -3.38 10.21 10.99
CA HIS A 780 -4.57 9.65 10.35
C HIS A 780 -5.77 9.63 11.31
N TYR A 781 -5.60 9.15 12.55
CA TYR A 781 -6.67 9.22 13.55
C TYR A 781 -7.14 10.65 13.84
N ALA A 782 -6.20 11.58 14.02
CA ALA A 782 -6.50 12.97 14.37
C ALA A 782 -7.30 13.72 13.29
N GLU A 783 -6.97 13.47 12.03
CA GLU A 783 -7.59 14.12 10.87
C GLU A 783 -8.85 13.37 10.38
N GLY A 784 -9.37 12.42 11.19
CA GLY A 784 -10.58 11.67 10.87
C GLY A 784 -10.39 10.64 9.75
N LEU A 785 -9.14 10.27 9.46
CA LEU A 785 -8.73 9.35 8.39
C LEU A 785 -8.53 7.90 8.90
N GLY A 786 -8.49 7.68 10.22
CA GLY A 786 -8.38 6.35 10.85
C GLY A 786 -9.73 5.60 10.96
N LYS A 787 -9.69 4.26 11.07
CA LYS A 787 -10.91 3.43 11.25
C LYS A 787 -11.56 3.68 12.63
N ILE A 788 -12.90 3.80 12.68
CA ILE A 788 -13.70 3.81 13.91
C ILE A 788 -14.74 2.68 13.82
N THR A 789 -14.67 1.69 14.70
CA THR A 789 -15.39 0.41 14.66
C THR A 789 -15.91 -0.04 16.04
N GLY A 790 -15.92 0.85 17.04
CA GLY A 790 -16.61 0.65 18.31
C GLY A 790 -15.77 0.01 19.42
N SER A 791 -14.56 -0.46 19.13
CA SER A 791 -13.55 -0.83 20.15
C SER A 791 -12.61 0.33 20.51
N GLU A 792 -12.71 1.50 19.83
CA GLU A 792 -11.90 2.69 20.07
C GLU A 792 -12.32 3.50 21.32
N PHE A 793 -13.14 2.95 22.21
CA PHE A 793 -13.36 3.53 23.56
C PHE A 793 -12.04 3.81 24.34
N TRP A 794 -10.91 3.32 23.83
CA TRP A 794 -9.55 3.37 24.39
C TRP A 794 -8.60 4.27 23.60
N TYR A 795 -9.11 4.96 22.58
CA TYR A 795 -8.34 5.79 21.66
C TYR A 795 -8.77 7.27 21.87
N PRO A 796 -8.15 8.07 22.77
CA PRO A 796 -8.57 9.44 23.14
C PRO A 796 -8.66 10.46 22.01
N ARG A 797 -9.07 11.69 22.36
CA ARG A 797 -9.23 12.84 21.46
C ARG A 797 -7.89 13.22 20.78
N TYR A 798 -7.57 12.64 19.62
CA TYR A 798 -6.17 12.60 19.16
C TYR A 798 -5.57 13.77 18.38
N GLY A 799 -4.24 13.88 18.55
CA GLY A 799 -3.21 14.38 17.60
C GLY A 799 -3.08 15.89 17.47
N TYR A 800 -3.91 16.62 18.17
CA TYR A 800 -3.75 18.06 18.36
C TYR A 800 -4.08 18.38 19.81
N PHE A 801 -3.71 19.58 20.24
CA PHE A 801 -3.92 20.13 21.58
C PHE A 801 -5.28 19.77 22.21
N GLU A 802 -5.30 19.55 23.53
CA GLU A 802 -6.54 19.52 24.32
C GLU A 802 -7.21 20.90 24.39
#